data_AF-W2BXR3-F1
#
_entry.id   AF-W2BXR3-F1
#
_cell.length_a   1.000
_cell.length_b   1.000
_cell.length_c   1.000
_cell.angle_alpha   90.00
_cell.angle_beta   90.00
_cell.angle_gamma   90.00
#
_symmetry.space_group_name_H-M   'P 1'
#
loop_
_entity.id
_entity.type
_entity.pdbx_description
1 polymer ?
#
loop_
_entity_poly.entity_id
_entity_poly.type
_entity_poly.pdbx_seq_one_letter_code
_entity_poly.pdbx_strand_id
1 'polypeptide(L)'
;MKLTKRICVILSLVMVFSCIPLLSMADSKSEEGPSRGDEILEGKSNWATIGSPDRICEVKVTVDSTKKIKSVEIVSSGEPLAYREPVRTFKKGGLEYYKGKTLKYVLKMDTDNACGAHVVGNKTFPYSVDYAAPAKVVNNAVLNALGYKSNLEDEPATFKTFEGKARLDRYDYDQFVKVTVNKDGRIVKVEDNGTNKQSNYVSSDNRKRIELFFSGKGYDKFKGKNAAEVKAMYMGKHGTDSVSGATYNAKAAQRAILSAMSKSGLSEGEAPKPAAKVLEGVSKQTSKKINNGVMKVKVYLDKDNVIERVEDNSTYPAGDAPAQTQSNWSDWDNFARYRGLSKFMGMDIEDVSKADTSKTDSPYVAYKHTDLSTMTKEAILDAFEKGGIKPDTPEEKELKALKAELKDKIAKLVDISKYRPAEQEKIRKLISEANDNIDKAQNKAEAEQSFETAKKAILEVKTDEELKAIEKAKDELSKEIIKAKELMKDVKVSKDGKDIYTTDKWVTADVKEDLERAIDEAEKTDSEDPAVYENLKNKLELTEKSFSESIKNGTKEKNTASPKKPTITTVKGITYKILNMKKETAVVVKAKKNIKKAAIPNTVKIGKAKYKVVQIGDKVFKNNKKLKTVVVGANVKTIGKEALKNCKSLRTVKFNGKAIAKIGKNAFKGTHKKITVNIPKKVYRKYIKMLKKAGISRNSKYKKA
;
A
#
# COMPACT_ATOMS: atom_id res chain seq x y z
N MET A 1 63.91 26.56 -7.91
CA MET A 1 63.43 26.29 -9.29
C MET A 1 62.01 26.86 -9.39
N LYS A 2 61.80 28.10 -9.83
CA LYS A 2 61.64 28.56 -11.22
C LYS A 2 60.56 27.81 -12.04
N LEU A 3 59.54 28.60 -12.45
CA LEU A 3 58.83 28.62 -13.74
C LEU A 3 57.72 27.56 -13.99
N THR A 4 56.52 27.83 -14.54
CA THR A 4 55.86 29.06 -15.05
C THR A 4 54.40 28.80 -15.51
N LYS A 5 53.66 29.92 -15.71
CA LYS A 5 52.39 30.22 -16.46
C LYS A 5 51.22 30.49 -15.53
N ARG A 6 50.79 31.72 -15.17
CA ARG A 6 50.77 33.09 -15.76
C ARG A 6 49.76 33.31 -16.90
N ILE A 7 48.93 34.34 -16.69
CA ILE A 7 48.21 35.26 -17.63
C ILE A 7 46.72 34.90 -17.85
N CYS A 8 45.76 35.56 -17.19
CA CYS A 8 45.15 36.92 -17.35
C CYS A 8 43.71 36.71 -17.87
N VAL A 9 42.66 37.37 -17.37
CA VAL A 9 42.29 38.80 -17.51
C VAL A 9 41.50 39.19 -16.25
N ILE A 10 42.02 39.99 -15.30
CA ILE A 10 42.09 41.46 -15.19
C ILE A 10 40.74 42.20 -15.37
N LEU A 11 40.53 43.09 -14.38
CA LEU A 11 39.74 44.30 -14.33
C LEU A 11 38.36 44.15 -13.65
N SER A 12 37.97 44.93 -12.65
CA SER A 12 38.47 46.13 -11.96
C SER A 12 37.22 46.66 -11.22
N LEU A 13 37.18 47.40 -10.11
CA LEU A 13 38.16 47.99 -9.21
C LEU A 13 37.32 48.55 -8.03
N VAL A 14 37.88 48.46 -6.82
CA VAL A 14 37.96 49.52 -5.78
C VAL A 14 36.70 49.89 -4.96
N MET A 15 36.68 49.59 -3.64
CA MET A 15 37.36 50.28 -2.50
C MET A 15 36.80 51.70 -2.32
N VAL A 16 36.31 52.16 -1.16
CA VAL A 16 36.99 52.35 0.14
C VAL A 16 36.00 53.09 1.08
N PHE A 17 35.96 52.72 2.37
CA PHE A 17 35.74 53.56 3.60
C PHE A 17 34.50 54.50 3.67
N SER A 18 33.99 55.03 4.77
CA SER A 18 34.05 54.92 6.24
C SER A 18 33.08 56.02 6.75
N CYS A 19 32.73 55.98 8.04
CA CYS A 19 32.13 57.07 8.85
C CYS A 19 30.58 57.17 8.97
N ILE A 20 30.18 57.20 10.24
CA ILE A 20 28.89 57.53 10.90
C ILE A 20 28.88 59.08 11.17
N PRO A 21 27.82 59.86 11.57
CA PRO A 21 26.35 59.68 11.83
C PRO A 21 25.42 60.79 11.22
N LEU A 22 24.13 60.75 11.63
CA LEU A 22 23.15 61.87 11.86
C LEU A 22 22.03 62.17 10.83
N LEU A 23 20.80 61.92 11.33
CA LEU A 23 19.49 62.55 11.13
C LEU A 23 19.18 63.41 9.88
N SER A 24 18.16 62.94 9.16
CA SER A 24 16.85 63.61 8.92
C SER A 24 16.43 63.75 7.45
N MET A 25 15.12 63.55 7.29
CA MET A 25 14.23 63.98 6.21
C MET A 25 14.11 63.10 4.96
N ALA A 26 12.95 62.44 4.94
CA ALA A 26 11.94 62.44 3.87
C ALA A 26 12.20 61.61 2.59
N ASP A 27 11.27 60.66 2.44
CA ASP A 27 10.67 60.20 1.19
C ASP A 27 11.58 59.58 0.11
N SER A 28 11.59 58.25 0.07
CA SER A 28 11.02 57.52 -1.07
C SER A 28 11.00 56.02 -0.82
N LYS A 29 9.91 55.40 -1.28
CA LYS A 29 9.65 53.96 -1.28
C LYS A 29 10.79 53.21 -1.99
N SER A 30 11.32 52.16 -1.37
CA SER A 30 11.90 51.03 -2.10
C SER A 30 11.38 49.72 -1.52
N GLU A 31 10.69 48.97 -2.37
CA GLU A 31 10.30 47.58 -2.15
C GLU A 31 11.58 46.73 -2.16
N GLU A 32 11.98 46.17 -1.02
CA GLU A 32 13.06 45.19 -0.98
C GLU A 32 12.57 43.88 -1.62
N GLY A 33 13.10 43.57 -2.80
CA GLY A 33 12.91 42.28 -3.46
C GLY A 33 13.53 41.11 -2.67
N PRO A 34 13.16 39.86 -3.00
CA PRO A 34 13.62 38.67 -2.27
C PRO A 34 15.16 38.55 -2.28
N SER A 35 15.73 38.29 -1.11
CA SER A 35 17.17 38.10 -0.94
C SER A 35 17.61 36.71 -1.43
N ARG A 36 18.90 36.54 -1.75
CA ARG A 36 19.47 35.29 -2.30
C ARG A 36 19.38 34.16 -1.27
N GLY A 37 18.26 33.42 -1.28
CA GLY A 37 17.91 32.37 -0.32
C GLY A 37 16.41 32.30 0.03
N ASP A 38 15.61 33.27 -0.39
CA ASP A 38 14.16 33.32 -0.17
C ASP A 38 13.40 32.52 -1.24
N GLU A 39 12.33 31.83 -0.83
CA GLU A 39 11.47 31.03 -1.69
C GLU A 39 10.09 31.69 -1.81
N ILE A 40 9.56 31.78 -3.03
CA ILE A 40 8.21 32.32 -3.29
C ILE A 40 7.26 31.14 -3.52
N LEU A 41 6.18 31.11 -2.75
CA LEU A 41 5.15 30.10 -2.79
C LEU A 41 3.83 30.70 -3.26
N GLU A 42 3.10 29.99 -4.12
CA GLU A 42 1.82 30.45 -4.65
C GLU A 42 0.66 29.67 -4.04
N GLY A 43 -0.43 30.36 -3.69
CA GLY A 43 -1.62 29.74 -3.12
C GLY A 43 -2.92 30.35 -3.63
N LYS A 44 -3.95 29.52 -3.74
CA LYS A 44 -5.27 29.92 -4.25
C LYS A 44 -6.36 29.52 -3.26
N SER A 45 -7.42 30.33 -3.17
CA SER A 45 -8.65 30.02 -2.41
C SER A 45 -9.88 30.56 -3.13
N ASN A 46 -10.99 29.84 -3.06
CA ASN A 46 -12.28 30.29 -3.62
C ASN A 46 -13.04 31.18 -2.62
N TRP A 47 -14.01 31.95 -3.12
CA TRP A 47 -14.90 32.83 -2.34
C TRP A 47 -16.19 32.12 -1.88
N ALA A 48 -16.16 30.79 -1.70
CA ALA A 48 -17.36 30.00 -1.42
C ALA A 48 -18.13 30.45 -0.15
N THR A 49 -17.45 31.06 0.82
CA THR A 49 -18.05 31.59 2.05
C THR A 49 -19.01 32.76 1.88
N ILE A 50 -19.06 33.41 0.70
CA ILE A 50 -19.98 34.53 0.41
C ILE A 50 -20.96 34.18 -0.72
N GLY A 51 -21.13 32.90 -1.05
CA GLY A 51 -22.09 32.47 -2.08
C GLY A 51 -21.67 32.80 -3.52
N SER A 52 -20.38 33.01 -3.79
CA SER A 52 -19.82 33.25 -5.12
C SER A 52 -18.69 32.25 -5.44
N PRO A 53 -19.01 30.99 -5.79
CA PRO A 53 -18.04 29.91 -5.95
C PRO A 53 -17.06 30.09 -7.13
N ASP A 54 -17.39 30.95 -8.09
CA ASP A 54 -16.61 31.14 -9.32
C ASP A 54 -15.46 32.16 -9.19
N ARG A 55 -15.27 32.77 -8.01
CA ARG A 55 -14.23 33.79 -7.77
C ARG A 55 -13.04 33.20 -7.00
N ILE A 56 -11.83 33.43 -7.51
CA ILE A 56 -10.56 32.92 -6.95
C ILE A 56 -9.73 34.09 -6.41
N CYS A 57 -9.15 33.91 -5.23
CA CYS A 57 -8.11 34.77 -4.66
C CYS A 57 -6.77 34.08 -4.80
N GLU A 58 -5.78 34.79 -5.36
CA GLU A 58 -4.43 34.28 -5.55
C GLU A 58 -3.44 35.09 -4.72
N VAL A 59 -2.53 34.40 -4.02
CA VAL A 59 -1.48 35.01 -3.21
C VAL A 59 -0.11 34.45 -3.54
N LYS A 60 0.91 35.30 -3.41
CA LYS A 60 2.34 34.94 -3.37
C LYS A 60 2.86 35.15 -1.96
N VAL A 61 3.51 34.13 -1.41
CA VAL A 61 4.05 34.12 -0.05
C VAL A 61 5.55 33.95 -0.15
N THR A 62 6.32 34.94 0.29
CA THR A 62 7.78 34.84 0.36
C THR A 62 8.17 34.28 1.71
N VAL A 63 8.94 33.19 1.73
CA VAL A 63 9.45 32.55 2.94
C VAL A 63 10.98 32.54 2.96
N ASP A 64 11.56 32.63 4.15
CA ASP A 64 13.01 32.50 4.32
C ASP A 64 13.48 31.03 4.34
N SER A 65 14.79 30.81 4.47
CA SER A 65 15.41 29.49 4.55
C SER A 65 14.96 28.63 5.75
N THR A 66 14.24 29.21 6.72
CA THR A 66 13.62 28.51 7.86
C THR A 66 12.10 28.30 7.69
N LYS A 67 11.55 28.59 6.49
CA LYS A 67 10.12 28.57 6.16
C LYS A 67 9.27 29.58 6.97
N LYS A 68 9.87 30.65 7.51
CA LYS A 68 9.12 31.77 8.10
C LYS A 68 8.67 32.73 7.01
N ILE A 69 7.41 33.17 7.08
CA ILE A 69 6.85 34.13 6.12
C ILE A 69 7.50 35.51 6.31
N LYS A 70 8.10 36.02 5.24
CA LYS A 70 8.61 37.39 5.15
C LYS A 70 7.56 38.36 4.60
N SER A 71 6.80 37.95 3.59
CA SER A 71 5.75 38.78 2.98
C SER A 71 4.65 37.95 2.32
N VAL A 72 3.46 38.54 2.19
CA VAL A 72 2.31 38.00 1.46
C VAL A 72 1.81 39.08 0.51
N GLU A 73 1.73 38.76 -0.77
CA GLU A 73 1.26 39.62 -1.84
C GLU A 73 0.00 39.03 -2.47
N ILE A 74 -1.05 39.84 -2.66
CA ILE A 74 -2.28 39.41 -3.33
C ILE A 74 -2.13 39.70 -4.82
N VAL A 75 -2.09 38.65 -5.63
CA VAL A 75 -1.82 38.72 -7.07
C VAL A 75 -3.09 39.06 -7.86
N SER A 76 -4.23 38.50 -7.43
CA SER A 76 -5.54 38.89 -7.94
C SER A 76 -6.64 38.65 -6.89
N SER A 77 -7.54 39.61 -6.76
CA SER A 77 -8.81 39.49 -6.07
C SER A 77 -9.88 39.89 -7.07
N GLY A 78 -10.86 39.04 -7.35
CA GLY A 78 -11.84 39.20 -8.45
C GLY A 78 -12.81 40.40 -8.38
N GLU A 79 -12.42 41.58 -7.91
CA GLU A 79 -13.03 42.90 -8.18
C GLU A 79 -11.93 43.98 -8.30
N PRO A 80 -12.15 45.05 -9.10
CA PRO A 80 -11.24 46.18 -9.15
C PRO A 80 -11.27 46.88 -7.78
N LEU A 81 -10.12 46.98 -7.12
CA LEU A 81 -9.95 47.95 -6.04
C LEU A 81 -10.16 49.33 -6.68
N ALA A 82 -11.38 49.86 -6.59
CA ALA A 82 -11.68 51.24 -6.87
C ALA A 82 -11.06 52.07 -5.74
N TYR A 83 -9.74 52.23 -5.80
CA TYR A 83 -8.91 53.36 -5.41
C TYR A 83 -7.45 52.87 -5.50
N ARG A 84 -6.75 53.35 -6.53
CA ARG A 84 -5.28 53.25 -6.62
C ARG A 84 -4.70 54.11 -5.50
N GLU A 85 -4.11 53.49 -4.47
CA GLU A 85 -2.98 54.01 -3.66
C GLU A 85 -2.49 52.93 -2.66
N PRO A 86 -1.25 53.03 -2.15
CA PRO A 86 -0.19 52.05 -2.36
C PRO A 86 -0.29 50.77 -1.53
N VAL A 87 0.33 49.73 -2.09
CA VAL A 87 0.71 48.43 -1.50
C VAL A 87 0.90 48.54 0.03
N ARG A 88 -0.04 47.96 0.79
CA ARG A 88 0.09 47.84 2.25
C ARG A 88 0.92 46.61 2.58
N THR A 89 2.15 46.83 3.00
CA THR A 89 3.01 45.78 3.58
C THR A 89 2.46 45.37 4.96
N PHE A 90 2.18 44.08 5.15
CA PHE A 90 1.80 43.52 6.45
C PHE A 90 3.04 43.48 7.35
N LYS A 91 3.02 44.18 8.50
CA LYS A 91 4.11 44.09 9.50
C LYS A 91 3.80 43.06 10.60
N LYS A 92 4.79 42.18 10.81
CA LYS A 92 5.12 41.33 11.97
C LYS A 92 3.98 41.03 12.98
N GLY A 93 3.31 39.88 12.82
CA GLY A 93 2.55 39.19 13.85
C GLY A 93 3.13 37.78 14.07
N GLY A 94 3.53 37.44 15.29
CA GLY A 94 4.23 36.19 15.61
C GLY A 94 3.35 34.92 15.53
N LEU A 95 4.01 33.77 15.31
CA LEU A 95 3.44 32.42 15.40
C LEU A 95 3.11 32.07 16.85
N GLU A 96 1.87 31.71 17.15
CA GLU A 96 1.52 30.96 18.37
C GLU A 96 1.19 29.52 17.98
N TYR A 97 1.99 28.58 18.50
CA TYR A 97 1.94 27.16 18.20
C TYR A 97 0.98 26.46 19.17
N TYR A 98 -0.16 25.95 18.70
CA TYR A 98 -1.01 25.04 19.47
C TYR A 98 -0.74 23.58 19.07
N LYS A 99 -0.40 22.76 20.07
CA LYS A 99 -0.10 21.34 19.91
C LYS A 99 -1.41 20.58 19.74
N GLY A 100 -1.69 20.07 18.52
CA GLY A 100 -2.81 19.15 18.26
C GLY A 100 -3.80 19.62 17.19
N LYS A 101 -3.45 19.44 15.91
CA LYS A 101 -4.36 19.41 14.74
C LYS A 101 -5.25 20.63 14.50
N THR A 102 -4.73 21.86 14.54
CA THR A 102 -5.06 22.95 13.57
C THR A 102 -4.14 24.15 13.79
N LEU A 103 -3.34 24.53 12.79
CA LEU A 103 -2.61 25.80 12.81
C LEU A 103 -3.61 26.93 12.55
N LYS A 104 -3.82 27.80 13.54
CA LYS A 104 -4.65 29.01 13.39
C LYS A 104 -3.73 30.20 13.10
N TYR A 105 -3.59 30.56 11.83
CA TYR A 105 -2.96 31.85 11.48
C TYR A 105 -3.94 32.97 11.88
N VAL A 106 -3.53 33.85 12.80
CA VAL A 106 -4.21 35.13 13.04
C VAL A 106 -3.38 36.19 12.34
N LEU A 107 -3.77 36.57 11.12
CA LEU A 107 -3.35 37.86 10.57
C LEU A 107 -3.97 38.94 11.47
N LYS A 108 -3.16 39.54 12.36
CA LYS A 108 -3.56 40.80 12.99
C LYS A 108 -3.55 41.87 11.91
N MET A 109 -4.73 42.31 11.50
CA MET A 109 -4.84 43.64 10.91
C MET A 109 -4.59 44.64 12.04
N ASP A 110 -3.71 45.61 11.84
CA ASP A 110 -3.67 46.79 12.70
C ASP A 110 -5.06 47.46 12.60
N THR A 111 -5.87 47.25 13.64
CA THR A 111 -7.22 47.82 13.73
C THR A 111 -7.20 49.29 14.15
N ASP A 112 -6.03 49.91 14.28
CA ASP A 112 -5.90 51.26 14.85
C ASP A 112 -6.40 52.37 13.92
N ASN A 113 -6.90 52.07 12.71
CA ASN A 113 -7.54 53.07 11.83
C ASN A 113 -8.77 52.55 11.05
N ALA A 114 -9.47 51.53 11.52
CA ALA A 114 -10.66 50.98 10.84
C ALA A 114 -12.00 51.63 11.27
N CYS A 115 -11.98 52.84 11.83
CA CYS A 115 -13.18 53.66 12.01
C CYS A 115 -13.35 54.61 10.81
N GLY A 116 -13.83 54.09 9.69
CA GLY A 116 -14.40 54.91 8.62
C GLY A 116 -15.89 55.11 8.87
N ALA A 117 -16.25 56.17 9.59
CA ALA A 117 -17.63 56.61 9.68
C ALA A 117 -18.12 57.06 8.28
N HIS A 118 -19.21 56.48 7.77
CA HIS A 118 -19.96 57.08 6.67
C HIS A 118 -20.75 58.28 7.21
N VAL A 119 -20.36 59.49 6.81
CA VAL A 119 -21.16 60.71 6.98
C VAL A 119 -21.81 61.03 5.64
N VAL A 120 -23.14 60.99 5.58
CA VAL A 120 -23.93 61.56 4.48
C VAL A 120 -24.92 62.53 5.12
N GLY A 121 -24.55 63.81 5.17
CA GLY A 121 -25.29 64.82 5.92
C GLY A 121 -25.31 64.58 7.43
N ASN A 122 -26.06 65.41 8.18
CA ASN A 122 -26.11 65.44 9.65
C ASN A 122 -26.77 64.19 10.32
N LYS A 123 -26.77 63.00 9.69
CA LYS A 123 -27.25 61.76 10.30
C LYS A 123 -26.32 60.58 9.99
N THR A 124 -25.88 59.90 11.05
CA THR A 124 -25.09 58.66 11.02
C THR A 124 -26.02 57.45 10.97
N PHE A 125 -25.78 56.51 10.05
CA PHE A 125 -26.50 55.22 9.99
C PHE A 125 -25.52 54.04 10.15
N PRO A 126 -25.77 53.06 11.04
CA PRO A 126 -24.95 51.87 11.16
C PRO A 126 -25.47 50.76 10.24
N TYR A 127 -24.74 50.45 9.16
CA TYR A 127 -24.88 49.17 8.45
C TYR A 127 -23.58 48.38 8.59
N SER A 128 -23.67 47.21 9.24
CA SER A 128 -22.58 46.25 9.38
C SER A 128 -22.40 45.47 8.09
N VAL A 129 -21.38 45.80 7.29
CA VAL A 129 -20.93 44.95 6.19
C VAL A 129 -19.86 44.00 6.72
N ASP A 130 -19.99 42.72 6.43
CA ASP A 130 -19.29 41.59 7.07
C ASP A 130 -17.84 41.46 6.54
N TYR A 131 -16.89 42.18 7.15
CA TYR A 131 -15.46 42.18 6.77
C TYR A 131 -14.70 40.87 7.10
N ALA A 132 -15.36 39.85 7.68
CA ALA A 132 -14.71 38.60 8.10
C ALA A 132 -14.39 37.65 6.93
N ALA A 133 -15.14 37.73 5.84
CA ALA A 133 -15.03 36.78 4.74
C ALA A 133 -13.79 37.00 3.83
N PRO A 134 -13.41 38.25 3.44
CA PRO A 134 -12.20 38.48 2.64
C PRO A 134 -10.91 38.07 3.37
N ALA A 135 -10.82 38.34 4.68
CA ALA A 135 -9.66 37.96 5.50
C ALA A 135 -9.49 36.43 5.60
N LYS A 136 -10.60 35.69 5.64
CA LYS A 136 -10.59 34.21 5.69
C LYS A 136 -10.14 33.59 4.38
N VAL A 137 -10.55 34.16 3.24
CA VAL A 137 -10.14 33.71 1.90
C VAL A 137 -8.65 33.92 1.69
N VAL A 138 -8.11 35.08 2.07
CA VAL A 138 -6.66 35.36 2.00
C VAL A 138 -5.89 34.42 2.94
N ASN A 139 -6.37 34.17 4.16
CA ASN A 139 -5.72 33.26 5.10
C ASN A 139 -5.66 31.82 4.55
N ASN A 140 -6.73 31.33 3.94
CA ASN A 140 -6.76 30.01 3.31
C ASN A 140 -5.81 29.91 2.11
N ALA A 141 -5.74 30.96 1.29
CA ALA A 141 -4.81 31.01 0.16
C ALA A 141 -3.34 30.96 0.64
N VAL A 142 -3.01 31.66 1.74
CA VAL A 142 -1.68 31.61 2.37
C VAL A 142 -1.37 30.22 2.94
N LEU A 143 -2.33 29.58 3.63
CA LEU A 143 -2.15 28.22 4.15
C LEU A 143 -1.91 27.20 3.02
N ASN A 144 -2.63 27.34 1.90
CA ASN A 144 -2.44 26.52 0.72
C ASN A 144 -1.07 26.72 0.08
N ALA A 145 -0.57 27.97 0.00
CA ALA A 145 0.78 28.27 -0.49
C ALA A 145 1.87 27.57 0.34
N LEU A 146 1.67 27.48 1.65
CA LEU A 146 2.61 26.88 2.60
C LEU A 146 2.52 25.34 2.66
N GLY A 147 1.68 24.71 1.82
CA GLY A 147 1.52 23.25 1.79
C GLY A 147 0.71 22.67 2.96
N TYR A 148 0.11 23.53 3.81
CA TYR A 148 -0.83 23.07 4.83
C TYR A 148 -2.17 22.84 4.15
N LYS A 149 -2.54 21.56 3.97
CA LYS A 149 -3.93 21.20 3.62
C LYS A 149 -4.82 21.68 4.76
N SER A 150 -5.49 22.81 4.54
CA SER A 150 -6.62 23.18 5.38
C SER A 150 -7.64 22.04 5.28
N ASN A 151 -8.02 21.46 6.42
CA ASN A 151 -9.10 20.49 6.46
C ASN A 151 -10.41 21.22 6.13
N LEU A 152 -10.68 21.43 4.85
CA LEU A 152 -11.98 21.74 4.23
C LEU A 152 -11.70 22.19 2.79
N GLU A 153 -11.64 21.22 1.88
CA GLU A 153 -12.14 21.25 0.49
C GLU A 153 -11.63 20.00 -0.22
N ASP A 154 -12.29 18.86 0.05
CA ASP A 154 -12.22 17.74 -0.88
C ASP A 154 -12.79 18.21 -2.23
N GLU A 155 -12.17 17.81 -3.33
CA GLU A 155 -12.67 18.09 -4.67
C GLU A 155 -14.16 17.71 -4.80
N PRO A 156 -14.97 18.49 -5.55
CA PRO A 156 -16.44 18.39 -5.58
C PRO A 156 -17.00 17.03 -6.05
N ALA A 157 -16.15 16.11 -6.52
CA ALA A 157 -16.53 14.79 -7.00
C ALA A 157 -16.91 13.77 -5.90
N THR A 158 -16.77 14.09 -4.61
CA THR A 158 -16.95 13.11 -3.51
C THR A 158 -18.07 13.41 -2.51
N PHE A 159 -18.85 14.48 -2.71
CA PHE A 159 -19.94 14.84 -1.80
C PHE A 159 -21.26 14.17 -2.20
N LYS A 160 -21.93 13.56 -1.21
CA LYS A 160 -23.27 12.99 -1.37
C LYS A 160 -24.26 13.73 -0.48
N THR A 161 -25.47 13.92 -1.00
CA THR A 161 -26.51 14.66 -0.30
C THR A 161 -27.72 13.78 -0.02
N PHE A 162 -28.23 13.85 1.21
CA PHE A 162 -29.31 13.02 1.72
C PHE A 162 -30.39 13.87 2.36
N GLU A 163 -31.64 13.44 2.22
CA GLU A 163 -32.77 14.13 2.80
C GLU A 163 -33.27 13.41 4.04
N GLY A 164 -33.55 14.18 5.08
CA GLY A 164 -34.01 13.70 6.37
C GLY A 164 -35.29 14.39 6.81
N LYS A 165 -36.09 13.68 7.60
CA LYS A 165 -37.31 14.21 8.18
C LYS A 165 -37.46 13.78 9.63
N ALA A 166 -38.06 14.64 10.46
CA ALA A 166 -38.46 14.28 11.82
C ALA A 166 -39.70 15.05 12.26
N ARG A 167 -40.62 14.35 12.96
CA ARG A 167 -41.81 14.94 13.55
C ARG A 167 -41.44 15.81 14.75
N LEU A 168 -42.07 16.98 14.83
CA LEU A 168 -42.04 17.86 15.99
C LEU A 168 -43.37 17.77 16.74
N ASP A 169 -43.50 16.80 17.63
CA ASP A 169 -44.77 16.42 18.27
C ASP A 169 -45.49 17.58 18.97
N ARG A 170 -44.73 18.55 19.52
CA ARG A 170 -45.29 19.68 20.27
C ARG A 170 -46.08 20.67 19.41
N TYR A 171 -45.76 20.79 18.13
CA TYR A 171 -46.32 21.83 17.24
C TYR A 171 -46.87 21.26 15.94
N ASP A 172 -46.99 19.93 15.86
CA ASP A 172 -47.70 19.21 14.81
C ASP A 172 -47.21 19.48 13.38
N TYR A 173 -45.90 19.70 13.20
CA TYR A 173 -45.28 19.79 11.88
C TYR A 173 -43.99 18.95 11.77
N ASP A 174 -43.55 18.71 10.54
CA ASP A 174 -42.33 17.96 10.23
C ASP A 174 -41.18 18.90 9.89
N GLN A 175 -40.00 18.65 10.48
CA GLN A 175 -38.75 19.30 10.10
C GLN A 175 -38.13 18.52 8.93
N PHE A 176 -37.83 19.20 7.83
CA PHE A 176 -37.17 18.64 6.66
C PHE A 176 -35.78 19.24 6.49
N VAL A 177 -34.77 18.38 6.29
CA VAL A 177 -33.38 18.82 6.10
C VAL A 177 -32.74 18.12 4.91
N LYS A 178 -31.78 18.80 4.30
CA LYS A 178 -30.89 18.28 3.28
C LYS A 178 -29.46 18.34 3.81
N VAL A 179 -28.81 17.19 3.93
CA VAL A 179 -27.49 17.02 4.55
C VAL A 179 -26.50 16.56 3.51
N THR A 180 -25.44 17.35 3.28
CA THR A 180 -24.33 17.00 2.40
C THR A 180 -23.18 16.45 3.24
N VAL A 181 -22.66 15.27 2.91
CA VAL A 181 -21.55 14.61 3.59
C VAL A 181 -20.40 14.30 2.62
N ASN A 182 -19.17 14.23 3.16
CA ASN A 182 -18.00 13.78 2.41
C ASN A 182 -17.85 12.25 2.41
N LYS A 183 -16.80 11.74 1.74
CA LYS A 183 -16.49 10.30 1.65
C LYS A 183 -16.32 9.60 3.00
N ASP A 184 -15.92 10.34 4.04
CA ASP A 184 -15.69 9.83 5.39
C ASP A 184 -16.96 9.92 6.28
N GLY A 185 -18.10 10.30 5.71
CA GLY A 185 -19.36 10.41 6.43
C GLY A 185 -19.47 11.63 7.35
N ARG A 186 -18.62 12.66 7.16
CA ARG A 186 -18.68 13.93 7.91
C ARG A 186 -19.54 14.96 7.19
N ILE A 187 -20.35 15.70 7.95
CA ILE A 187 -21.25 16.73 7.45
C ILE A 187 -20.47 17.92 6.90
N VAL A 188 -20.73 18.30 5.66
CA VAL A 188 -20.18 19.50 5.02
C VAL A 188 -21.15 20.66 5.11
N LYS A 189 -22.45 20.37 4.97
CA LYS A 189 -23.52 21.36 4.93
C LYS A 189 -24.84 20.72 5.36
N VAL A 190 -25.67 21.50 6.03
CA VAL A 190 -27.06 21.14 6.33
C VAL A 190 -27.94 22.33 5.99
N GLU A 191 -29.01 22.06 5.26
CA GLU A 191 -29.98 23.08 4.83
C GLU A 191 -31.38 22.64 5.21
N ASP A 192 -32.27 23.62 5.40
CA ASP A 192 -33.70 23.35 5.48
C ASP A 192 -34.21 22.89 4.11
N ASN A 193 -35.06 21.87 4.08
CA ASN A 193 -35.59 21.29 2.85
C ASN A 193 -37.12 21.43 2.77
N GLY A 194 -37.64 22.63 3.03
CA GLY A 194 -39.06 22.94 2.88
C GLY A 194 -39.88 22.66 4.13
N THR A 195 -39.32 22.90 5.31
CA THR A 195 -40.08 22.86 6.57
C THR A 195 -41.22 23.88 6.51
N ASN A 196 -42.45 23.44 6.84
CA ASN A 196 -43.67 24.22 6.65
C ASN A 196 -43.55 25.66 7.22
N LYS A 197 -43.77 26.67 6.37
CA LYS A 197 -43.78 28.10 6.76
C LYS A 197 -45.08 28.53 7.44
N GLN A 198 -46.09 27.66 7.55
CA GLN A 198 -47.35 27.94 8.19
C GLN A 198 -47.33 27.50 9.66
N SER A 199 -47.14 28.45 10.56
CA SER A 199 -47.68 28.33 11.92
C SER A 199 -47.89 29.72 12.50
N ASN A 200 -49.08 29.92 13.08
CA ASN A 200 -49.54 31.14 13.72
C ASN A 200 -48.75 31.40 15.03
N TYR A 201 -47.46 31.75 14.95
CA TYR A 201 -46.65 32.05 16.13
C TYR A 201 -46.87 33.49 16.61
N VAL A 202 -47.50 33.61 17.77
CA VAL A 202 -48.04 34.85 18.37
C VAL A 202 -46.99 35.65 19.17
N SER A 203 -45.68 35.51 18.91
CA SER A 203 -44.69 36.48 19.43
C SER A 203 -43.45 36.62 18.55
N SER A 204 -42.97 37.86 18.36
CA SER A 204 -41.88 38.24 17.46
C SER A 204 -40.53 37.59 17.79
N ASP A 205 -40.26 37.28 19.06
CA ASP A 205 -38.97 36.70 19.50
C ASP A 205 -38.82 35.21 19.19
N ASN A 206 -39.91 34.44 19.25
CA ASN A 206 -39.88 33.02 18.88
C ASN A 206 -39.67 32.85 17.37
N ARG A 207 -40.19 33.78 16.56
CA ARG A 207 -40.04 33.77 15.11
C ARG A 207 -38.57 33.90 14.68
N LYS A 208 -37.82 34.85 15.25
CA LYS A 208 -36.38 35.06 14.96
C LYS A 208 -35.53 33.82 15.26
N ARG A 209 -35.85 33.09 16.34
CA ARG A 209 -35.12 31.87 16.76
C ARG A 209 -35.38 30.69 15.82
N ILE A 210 -36.60 30.58 15.30
CA ILE A 210 -36.98 29.54 14.33
C ILE A 210 -36.42 29.87 12.94
N GLU A 211 -36.38 31.16 12.57
CA GLU A 211 -35.77 31.65 11.32
C GLU A 211 -34.28 31.30 11.21
N LEU A 212 -33.56 31.05 12.31
CA LEU A 212 -32.19 30.53 12.25
C LEU A 212 -32.12 29.16 11.57
N PHE A 213 -33.09 28.27 11.80
CA PHE A 213 -33.13 26.97 11.13
C PHE A 213 -33.53 27.11 9.66
N PHE A 214 -34.47 28.01 9.33
CA PHE A 214 -34.86 28.27 7.94
C PHE A 214 -33.76 28.95 7.12
N SER A 215 -32.97 29.82 7.75
CA SER A 215 -31.82 30.49 7.12
C SER A 215 -30.57 29.62 7.08
N GLY A 216 -30.64 28.38 7.56
CA GLY A 216 -29.52 27.44 7.61
C GLY A 216 -28.54 27.64 8.76
N LYS A 217 -28.46 28.84 9.34
CA LYS A 217 -27.55 29.20 10.45
C LYS A 217 -27.72 28.34 11.71
N GLY A 218 -28.93 27.85 11.95
CA GLY A 218 -29.25 26.94 13.06
C GLY A 218 -28.54 25.59 12.96
N TYR A 219 -28.03 25.23 11.77
CA TYR A 219 -27.35 23.96 11.53
C TYR A 219 -25.83 24.04 11.48
N ASP A 220 -25.22 25.24 11.56
CA ASP A 220 -23.76 25.41 11.45
C ASP A 220 -22.98 24.55 12.46
N LYS A 221 -23.57 24.30 13.64
CA LYS A 221 -23.01 23.46 14.71
C LYS A 221 -22.80 21.98 14.33
N PHE A 222 -23.48 21.50 13.29
CA PHE A 222 -23.35 20.12 12.82
C PHE A 222 -22.25 19.96 11.78
N LYS A 223 -21.73 21.06 11.22
CA LYS A 223 -20.66 21.02 10.22
C LYS A 223 -19.40 20.37 10.79
N GLY A 224 -18.82 19.46 10.02
CA GLY A 224 -17.65 18.67 10.35
C GLY A 224 -17.94 17.40 11.16
N LYS A 225 -19.16 17.19 11.67
CA LYS A 225 -19.48 16.05 12.55
C LYS A 225 -19.91 14.79 11.78
N ASN A 226 -19.66 13.61 12.36
CA ASN A 226 -20.19 12.32 11.89
C ASN A 226 -21.49 11.94 12.64
N ALA A 227 -22.12 10.81 12.28
CA ALA A 227 -23.40 10.41 12.86
C ALA A 227 -23.35 10.13 14.37
N ALA A 228 -22.29 9.49 14.85
CA ALA A 228 -22.10 9.22 16.27
C ALA A 228 -21.89 10.52 17.09
N GLU A 229 -21.10 11.47 16.58
CA GLU A 229 -20.87 12.79 17.16
C GLU A 229 -22.17 13.61 17.21
N VAL A 230 -23.00 13.57 16.15
CA VAL A 230 -24.30 14.25 16.13
C VAL A 230 -25.28 13.63 17.12
N LYS A 231 -25.27 12.30 17.28
CA LYS A 231 -26.11 11.57 18.25
C LYS A 231 -25.73 11.89 19.70
N ALA A 232 -24.46 12.17 19.96
CA ALA A 232 -23.95 12.54 21.27
C ALA A 232 -24.23 14.01 21.67
N MET A 233 -24.68 14.87 20.75
CA MET A 233 -24.96 16.28 21.06
C MET A 233 -26.13 16.43 22.03
N TYR A 234 -25.99 17.33 23.01
CA TYR A 234 -26.99 17.55 24.05
C TYR A 234 -27.98 18.63 23.65
N MET A 235 -29.09 18.22 23.00
CA MET A 235 -30.16 19.09 22.51
C MET A 235 -31.33 19.26 23.51
N GLY A 236 -31.09 19.01 24.79
CA GLY A 236 -32.08 19.08 25.88
C GLY A 236 -32.55 20.48 26.24
N LYS A 237 -33.52 20.57 27.16
CA LYS A 237 -33.82 21.83 27.87
C LYS A 237 -32.56 22.15 28.68
N HIS A 238 -31.94 23.32 28.46
CA HIS A 238 -30.60 23.67 28.96
C HIS A 238 -29.43 22.90 28.30
N GLY A 239 -29.63 22.35 27.10
CA GLY A 239 -28.56 21.67 26.37
C GLY A 239 -27.55 22.63 25.75
N THR A 240 -26.26 22.36 25.92
CA THR A 240 -25.13 23.13 25.38
C THR A 240 -25.21 23.29 23.86
N ASP A 241 -25.76 22.29 23.18
CA ASP A 241 -25.87 22.25 21.73
C ASP A 241 -27.24 22.76 21.23
N SER A 242 -28.18 23.06 22.12
CA SER A 242 -29.51 23.58 21.76
C SER A 242 -29.46 25.05 21.36
N VAL A 243 -30.39 25.49 20.52
CA VAL A 243 -30.68 26.93 20.34
C VAL A 243 -31.56 27.38 21.52
N SER A 244 -31.17 28.41 22.26
CA SER A 244 -31.96 28.92 23.40
C SER A 244 -33.35 29.34 22.92
N GLY A 245 -34.39 28.93 23.65
CA GLY A 245 -35.79 29.18 23.30
C GLY A 245 -36.36 28.34 22.14
N ALA A 246 -35.54 27.52 21.48
CA ALA A 246 -35.96 26.67 20.35
C ALA A 246 -35.56 25.19 20.55
N THR A 247 -35.58 24.70 21.80
CA THR A 247 -35.16 23.35 22.18
C THR A 247 -35.86 22.24 21.40
N TYR A 248 -37.18 22.33 21.20
CA TYR A 248 -37.91 21.31 20.47
C TYR A 248 -37.47 21.26 19.00
N ASN A 249 -37.27 22.43 18.38
CA ASN A 249 -36.76 22.53 17.00
C ASN A 249 -35.33 22.00 16.88
N ALA A 250 -34.47 22.27 17.85
CA ALA A 250 -33.12 21.72 17.88
C ALA A 250 -33.12 20.18 17.96
N LYS A 251 -34.04 19.58 18.74
CA LYS A 251 -34.22 18.11 18.80
C LYS A 251 -34.77 17.54 17.49
N ALA A 252 -35.76 18.17 16.89
CA ALA A 252 -36.30 17.72 15.60
C ALA A 252 -35.26 17.85 14.49
N ALA A 253 -34.48 18.93 14.46
CA ALA A 253 -33.36 19.11 13.55
C ALA A 253 -32.30 18.00 13.72
N GLN A 254 -31.87 17.72 14.95
CA GLN A 254 -30.93 16.62 15.24
C GLN A 254 -31.46 15.27 14.73
N ARG A 255 -32.74 14.96 15.00
CA ARG A 255 -33.38 13.71 14.51
C ARG A 255 -33.48 13.67 12.99
N ALA A 256 -33.83 14.78 12.35
CA ALA A 256 -33.95 14.86 10.90
C ALA A 256 -32.57 14.68 10.24
N ILE A 257 -31.51 15.27 10.80
CA ILE A 257 -30.13 15.11 10.32
C ILE A 257 -29.65 13.65 10.48
N LEU A 258 -29.90 13.02 11.64
CA LEU A 258 -29.59 11.61 11.84
C LEU A 258 -30.37 10.70 10.89
N SER A 259 -31.63 11.01 10.61
CA SER A 259 -32.44 10.32 9.60
C SER A 259 -31.82 10.45 8.20
N ALA A 260 -31.35 11.64 7.81
CA ALA A 260 -30.65 11.84 6.54
C ALA A 260 -29.35 11.02 6.48
N MET A 261 -28.53 11.08 7.54
CA MET A 261 -27.24 10.38 7.58
C MET A 261 -27.39 8.85 7.59
N SER A 262 -28.45 8.31 8.20
CA SER A 262 -28.72 6.86 8.16
C SER A 262 -28.93 6.33 6.73
N LYS A 263 -29.38 7.18 5.80
CA LYS A 263 -29.56 6.83 4.38
C LYS A 263 -28.27 6.87 3.57
N SER A 264 -27.16 7.33 4.16
CA SER A 264 -25.88 7.45 3.45
C SER A 264 -25.19 6.11 3.19
N GLY A 265 -25.53 5.07 3.96
CA GLY A 265 -24.85 3.77 3.93
C GLY A 265 -23.39 3.82 4.41
N LEU A 266 -22.92 4.97 4.90
CA LEU A 266 -21.60 5.15 5.49
C LEU A 266 -21.62 4.72 6.96
N SER A 267 -20.48 4.24 7.47
CA SER A 267 -20.38 3.88 8.89
C SER A 267 -20.68 5.09 9.77
N GLU A 268 -21.31 4.89 10.93
CA GLU A 268 -21.69 5.99 11.82
C GLU A 268 -20.48 6.80 12.35
N GLY A 269 -19.27 6.29 12.14
CA GLY A 269 -18.02 6.77 12.75
C GLY A 269 -17.93 6.33 14.21
N GLU A 270 -16.73 6.40 14.79
CA GLU A 270 -16.59 6.24 16.24
C GLU A 270 -17.21 7.47 16.93
N ALA A 271 -18.00 7.22 17.97
CA ALA A 271 -18.42 8.27 18.90
C ALA A 271 -17.17 8.96 19.49
N PRO A 272 -17.25 10.24 19.87
CA PRO A 272 -16.20 10.83 20.69
C PRO A 272 -15.99 9.90 21.90
N LYS A 273 -14.73 9.48 22.09
CA LYS A 273 -14.36 8.61 23.21
C LYS A 273 -14.89 9.26 24.50
N PRO A 274 -15.43 8.47 25.46
CA PRO A 274 -15.79 9.04 26.74
C PRO A 274 -14.57 9.76 27.31
N ALA A 275 -14.77 10.96 27.83
CA ALA A 275 -13.69 11.76 28.42
C ALA A 275 -12.86 10.88 29.34
N ALA A 276 -11.53 10.91 29.15
CA ALA A 276 -10.62 10.05 29.91
C ALA A 276 -10.72 10.34 31.42
N LYS A 277 -11.06 11.58 31.77
CA LYS A 277 -11.23 12.02 33.15
C LYS A 277 -12.30 13.12 33.25
N VAL A 278 -13.13 13.06 34.29
CA VAL A 278 -14.10 14.12 34.62
C VAL A 278 -13.77 14.64 36.01
N LEU A 279 -13.59 15.95 36.13
CA LEU A 279 -13.22 16.63 37.36
C LEU A 279 -14.25 17.69 37.71
N GLU A 280 -14.46 17.90 39.00
CA GLU A 280 -15.32 18.96 39.50
C GLU A 280 -14.48 20.01 40.22
N GLY A 281 -14.81 21.28 39.97
CA GLY A 281 -14.11 22.38 40.61
C GLY A 281 -15.03 23.55 40.90
N VAL A 282 -14.56 24.41 41.80
CA VAL A 282 -15.36 25.47 42.41
C VAL A 282 -14.53 26.76 42.44
N SER A 283 -15.12 27.89 42.05
CA SER A 283 -14.43 29.18 42.09
C SER A 283 -14.14 29.61 43.53
N LYS A 284 -13.02 30.32 43.74
CA LYS A 284 -12.69 30.87 45.07
C LYS A 284 -13.38 32.22 45.27
N GLN A 285 -13.57 32.97 44.19
CA GLN A 285 -14.30 34.24 44.21
C GLN A 285 -15.82 34.03 44.13
N THR A 286 -16.56 34.87 44.85
CA THR A 286 -18.02 35.03 44.74
C THR A 286 -18.33 36.27 43.91
N SER A 287 -19.27 36.18 42.96
CA SER A 287 -19.67 37.35 42.18
C SER A 287 -20.89 38.05 42.77
N LYS A 288 -20.77 39.36 43.03
CA LYS A 288 -21.90 40.21 43.41
C LYS A 288 -23.04 40.18 42.38
N LYS A 289 -22.71 39.94 41.10
CA LYS A 289 -23.70 39.86 40.00
C LYS A 289 -24.48 38.55 40.00
N ILE A 290 -23.97 37.52 40.67
CA ILE A 290 -24.60 36.20 40.82
C ILE A 290 -25.07 36.03 42.28
N ASN A 291 -25.55 37.12 42.90
CA ASN A 291 -26.01 37.14 44.29
C ASN A 291 -25.02 36.51 45.30
N ASN A 292 -23.72 36.85 45.18
CA ASN A 292 -22.61 36.25 45.93
C ASN A 292 -22.48 34.72 45.78
N GLY A 293 -22.93 34.17 44.66
CA GLY A 293 -22.82 32.75 44.33
C GLY A 293 -21.42 32.34 43.90
N VAL A 294 -21.12 31.06 44.11
CA VAL A 294 -19.88 30.40 43.69
C VAL A 294 -20.14 29.63 42.38
N MET A 295 -19.19 29.68 41.44
CA MET A 295 -19.26 28.90 40.20
C MET A 295 -18.79 27.48 40.48
N LYS A 296 -19.59 26.48 40.07
CA LYS A 296 -19.18 25.07 40.06
C LYS A 296 -19.12 24.59 38.62
N VAL A 297 -18.06 23.88 38.27
CA VAL A 297 -17.88 23.34 36.91
C VAL A 297 -17.60 21.85 36.94
N LYS A 298 -18.01 21.16 35.88
CA LYS A 298 -17.54 19.83 35.49
C LYS A 298 -16.62 19.98 34.29
N VAL A 299 -15.36 19.57 34.42
CA VAL A 299 -14.33 19.62 33.39
C VAL A 299 -14.09 18.20 32.87
N TYR A 300 -14.25 18.02 31.56
CA TYR A 300 -13.99 16.78 30.86
C TYR A 300 -12.64 16.90 30.16
N LEU A 301 -11.72 15.99 30.48
CA LEU A 301 -10.35 16.00 29.99
C LEU A 301 -10.07 14.79 29.10
N ASP A 302 -9.22 14.99 28.10
CA ASP A 302 -8.63 13.92 27.33
C ASP A 302 -7.47 13.23 28.09
N LYS A 303 -6.83 12.26 27.42
CA LYS A 303 -5.69 11.50 27.98
C LYS A 303 -4.43 12.35 28.22
N ASP A 304 -4.33 13.51 27.59
CA ASP A 304 -3.20 14.45 27.68
C ASP A 304 -3.54 15.60 28.66
N ASN A 305 -4.63 15.47 29.41
CA ASN A 305 -5.19 16.46 30.35
C ASN A 305 -5.60 17.79 29.70
N VAL A 306 -5.96 17.76 28.41
CA VAL A 306 -6.51 18.91 27.69
C VAL A 306 -8.02 18.95 27.85
N ILE A 307 -8.59 20.14 27.99
CA ILE A 307 -10.04 20.34 28.18
C ILE A 307 -10.82 20.03 26.90
N GLU A 308 -11.60 18.96 26.91
CA GLU A 308 -12.54 18.63 25.82
C GLU A 308 -13.87 19.36 25.97
N ARG A 309 -14.32 19.55 27.23
CA ARG A 309 -15.62 20.15 27.54
C ARG A 309 -15.64 20.72 28.96
N VAL A 310 -16.37 21.81 29.16
CA VAL A 310 -16.67 22.39 30.48
C VAL A 310 -18.17 22.59 30.60
N GLU A 311 -18.76 22.08 31.68
CA GLU A 311 -20.19 22.24 32.00
C GLU A 311 -20.34 23.06 33.29
N ASP A 312 -21.35 23.93 33.33
CA ASP A 312 -21.78 24.59 34.55
C ASP A 312 -22.57 23.59 35.41
N ASN A 313 -22.13 23.37 36.64
CA ASN A 313 -22.74 22.47 37.62
C ASN A 313 -23.20 23.25 38.87
N SER A 314 -23.41 24.56 38.73
CA SER A 314 -23.82 25.45 39.82
C SER A 314 -25.31 25.28 40.14
N THR A 315 -25.64 25.19 41.42
CA THR A 315 -27.03 25.22 41.92
C THR A 315 -27.35 26.65 42.38
N TYR A 316 -28.26 27.33 41.67
CA TYR A 316 -28.65 28.70 42.02
C TYR A 316 -29.89 28.70 42.91
N PRO A 317 -29.92 29.47 44.02
CA PRO A 317 -31.11 29.62 44.83
C PRO A 317 -32.24 30.22 43.99
N ALA A 318 -33.41 29.58 44.03
CA ALA A 318 -34.62 30.12 43.42
C ALA A 318 -35.24 31.15 44.36
N GLY A 319 -35.14 32.44 44.03
CA GLY A 319 -35.85 33.51 44.74
C GLY A 319 -35.00 34.76 44.93
N ASP A 320 -35.62 35.92 44.64
CA ASP A 320 -35.19 37.30 44.91
C ASP A 320 -34.73 38.14 43.70
N ALA A 321 -35.20 37.81 42.49
CA ALA A 321 -35.27 38.81 41.41
C ALA A 321 -36.61 39.57 41.50
N PRO A 322 -36.62 40.92 41.60
CA PRO A 322 -37.86 41.70 41.59
C PRO A 322 -38.68 41.40 40.33
N ALA A 323 -40.00 41.28 40.50
CA ALA A 323 -40.94 40.69 39.53
C ALA A 323 -41.07 41.40 38.17
N GLN A 324 -40.32 42.48 37.89
CA GLN A 324 -40.39 43.24 36.64
C GLN A 324 -39.25 43.00 35.64
N THR A 325 -38.28 42.12 35.92
CA THR A 325 -37.14 41.87 34.98
C THR A 325 -36.92 40.40 34.60
N GLN A 326 -37.86 39.51 34.93
CA GLN A 326 -37.72 38.07 34.68
C GLN A 326 -37.72 37.66 33.19
N SER A 327 -38.07 38.56 32.24
CA SER A 327 -38.19 38.20 30.82
C SER A 327 -36.96 38.48 29.94
N ASN A 328 -35.95 39.24 30.37
CA ASN A 328 -34.82 39.61 29.49
C ASN A 328 -33.40 39.34 30.05
N TRP A 329 -33.24 39.01 31.33
CA TRP A 329 -31.91 38.79 31.93
C TRP A 329 -31.42 37.34 31.87
N SER A 330 -32.32 36.34 31.86
CA SER A 330 -31.94 34.92 31.92
C SER A 330 -31.29 34.42 30.62
N ASP A 331 -31.73 34.90 29.45
CA ASP A 331 -31.17 34.46 28.16
C ASP A 331 -29.76 35.04 27.89
N TRP A 332 -29.52 36.30 28.27
CA TRP A 332 -28.21 36.95 28.12
C TRP A 332 -27.18 36.41 29.12
N ASP A 333 -27.58 36.17 30.37
CA ASP A 333 -26.70 35.59 31.39
C ASP A 333 -26.37 34.13 31.06
N ASN A 334 -27.31 33.37 30.49
CA ASN A 334 -27.02 32.05 29.93
C ASN A 334 -26.04 32.13 28.75
N PHE A 335 -26.24 33.06 27.80
CA PHE A 335 -25.34 33.25 26.65
C PHE A 335 -23.92 33.64 27.07
N ALA A 336 -23.80 34.49 28.09
CA ALA A 336 -22.55 34.88 28.76
C ALA A 336 -21.78 33.67 29.31
N ARG A 337 -22.49 32.82 30.04
CA ARG A 337 -21.97 31.59 30.67
C ARG A 337 -21.45 30.61 29.62
N TYR A 338 -22.21 30.35 28.57
CA TYR A 338 -21.77 29.44 27.51
C TYR A 338 -20.50 29.93 26.79
N ARG A 339 -20.41 31.23 26.48
CA ARG A 339 -19.19 31.81 25.89
C ARG A 339 -17.98 31.69 26.83
N GLY A 340 -18.18 31.95 28.13
CA GLY A 340 -17.12 31.82 29.15
C GLY A 340 -16.60 30.38 29.30
N LEU A 341 -17.49 29.38 29.27
CA LEU A 341 -17.13 27.97 29.34
C LEU A 341 -16.39 27.50 28.08
N SER A 342 -16.84 27.94 26.90
CA SER A 342 -16.22 27.58 25.63
C SER A 342 -14.81 28.13 25.43
N LYS A 343 -14.44 29.20 26.17
CA LYS A 343 -13.13 29.88 26.05
C LYS A 343 -11.96 28.99 26.47
N PHE A 344 -12.18 28.02 27.35
CA PHE A 344 -11.13 27.15 27.88
C PHE A 344 -11.06 25.80 27.16
N MET A 345 -11.89 25.56 26.15
CA MET A 345 -11.81 24.31 25.38
C MET A 345 -10.49 24.25 24.59
N GLY A 346 -9.84 23.09 24.63
CA GLY A 346 -8.55 22.85 24.00
C GLY A 346 -7.34 23.40 24.77
N MET A 347 -7.54 23.94 25.98
CA MET A 347 -6.46 24.42 26.85
C MET A 347 -6.02 23.33 27.84
N ASP A 348 -4.73 23.30 28.15
CA ASP A 348 -4.18 22.55 29.30
C ASP A 348 -4.09 23.45 30.55
N ILE A 349 -3.60 22.90 31.68
CA ILE A 349 -3.49 23.65 32.93
C ILE A 349 -2.59 24.89 32.82
N GLU A 350 -1.55 24.85 31.99
CA GLU A 350 -0.60 25.96 31.82
C GLU A 350 -1.27 27.08 31.01
N ASP A 351 -1.97 26.74 29.93
CA ASP A 351 -2.76 27.67 29.12
C ASP A 351 -3.87 28.31 29.94
N VAL A 352 -4.62 27.52 30.71
CA VAL A 352 -5.68 28.03 31.60
C VAL A 352 -5.09 28.99 32.63
N SER A 353 -3.93 28.66 33.22
CA SER A 353 -3.28 29.53 34.20
C SER A 353 -2.89 30.89 33.61
N LYS A 354 -2.49 30.93 32.34
CA LYS A 354 -2.06 32.15 31.62
C LYS A 354 -3.20 32.86 30.88
N ALA A 355 -4.36 32.23 30.73
CA ALA A 355 -5.48 32.79 30.00
C ALA A 355 -5.92 34.16 30.56
N ASP A 356 -5.93 35.18 29.69
CA ASP A 356 -6.39 36.53 30.03
C ASP A 356 -7.92 36.56 30.08
N THR A 357 -8.49 36.72 31.28
CA THR A 357 -9.94 36.83 31.51
C THR A 357 -10.46 38.27 31.48
N SER A 358 -9.58 39.25 31.30
CA SER A 358 -9.91 40.69 31.30
C SER A 358 -10.39 41.20 29.94
N LYS A 359 -10.01 40.55 28.84
CA LYS A 359 -10.38 40.96 27.47
C LYS A 359 -11.60 40.19 26.96
N THR A 360 -12.63 40.93 26.56
CA THR A 360 -13.82 40.39 25.89
C THR A 360 -13.65 40.42 24.37
N ASP A 361 -13.92 39.31 23.68
CA ASP A 361 -13.89 39.22 22.20
C ASP A 361 -15.00 40.02 21.50
N SER A 362 -15.80 40.78 22.24
CA SER A 362 -16.88 41.61 21.69
C SER A 362 -16.97 42.97 22.40
N PRO A 363 -16.85 44.10 21.66
CA PRO A 363 -16.96 45.44 22.23
C PRO A 363 -18.37 45.77 22.76
N TYR A 364 -19.39 44.99 22.42
CA TYR A 364 -20.78 45.16 22.91
C TYR A 364 -21.05 44.54 24.30
N VAL A 365 -20.08 43.81 24.86
CA VAL A 365 -20.32 42.84 25.95
C VAL A 365 -19.37 43.08 27.15
N ALA A 366 -18.60 44.16 27.11
CA ALA A 366 -17.37 44.35 27.89
C ALA A 366 -17.53 44.43 29.44
N TYR A 367 -18.66 44.92 29.97
CA TYR A 367 -18.73 45.30 31.39
C TYR A 367 -19.33 44.24 32.36
N LYS A 368 -19.93 43.15 31.86
CA LYS A 368 -20.59 42.14 32.72
C LYS A 368 -19.94 40.74 32.72
N HIS A 369 -19.01 40.45 31.81
CA HIS A 369 -18.55 39.07 31.50
C HIS A 369 -17.15 38.70 32.03
N THR A 370 -16.39 39.68 32.52
CA THR A 370 -15.03 39.48 33.06
C THR A 370 -15.04 38.68 34.36
N ASP A 371 -15.93 39.01 35.30
CA ASP A 371 -16.05 38.31 36.60
C ASP A 371 -16.38 36.82 36.41
N LEU A 372 -17.26 36.52 35.46
CA LEU A 372 -17.71 35.15 35.17
C LEU A 372 -16.61 34.31 34.51
N SER A 373 -15.84 34.91 33.60
CA SER A 373 -14.70 34.24 32.95
C SER A 373 -13.58 33.96 33.95
N THR A 374 -13.35 34.90 34.89
CA THR A 374 -12.39 34.74 36.00
C THR A 374 -12.83 33.63 36.96
N MET A 375 -14.09 33.62 37.40
CA MET A 375 -14.62 32.54 38.23
C MET A 375 -14.56 31.17 37.54
N THR A 376 -14.83 31.13 36.22
CA THR A 376 -14.74 29.89 35.44
C THR A 376 -13.29 29.39 35.38
N LYS A 377 -12.32 30.29 35.13
CA LYS A 377 -10.88 29.97 35.20
C LYS A 377 -10.49 29.41 36.56
N GLU A 378 -10.88 30.06 37.65
CA GLU A 378 -10.59 29.59 39.02
C GLU A 378 -11.19 28.21 39.31
N ALA A 379 -12.44 28.00 38.91
CA ALA A 379 -13.13 26.72 39.11
C ALA A 379 -12.45 25.59 38.31
N ILE A 380 -11.97 25.87 37.09
CA ILE A 380 -11.19 24.90 36.29
C ILE A 380 -9.84 24.60 36.95
N LEU A 381 -9.14 25.62 37.47
CA LEU A 381 -7.86 25.43 38.16
C LEU A 381 -8.03 24.62 39.45
N ASP A 382 -9.09 24.85 40.22
CA ASP A 382 -9.46 24.03 41.39
C ASP A 382 -9.79 22.58 40.99
N ALA A 383 -10.46 22.37 39.85
CA ALA A 383 -10.71 21.03 39.32
C ALA A 383 -9.40 20.29 39.00
N PHE A 384 -8.46 20.97 38.33
CA PHE A 384 -7.13 20.41 38.03
C PHE A 384 -6.35 20.07 39.30
N GLU A 385 -6.34 20.98 40.28
CA GLU A 385 -5.67 20.79 41.58
C GLU A 385 -6.22 19.56 42.33
N LYS A 386 -7.55 19.45 42.46
CA LYS A 386 -8.23 18.27 43.06
C LYS A 386 -7.99 16.99 42.27
N GLY A 387 -7.84 17.11 40.94
CA GLY A 387 -7.49 16.02 40.05
C GLY A 387 -6.03 15.59 40.11
N GLY A 388 -5.18 16.26 40.91
CA GLY A 388 -3.74 16.00 40.99
C GLY A 388 -2.97 16.39 39.72
N ILE A 389 -3.55 17.23 38.86
CA ILE A 389 -2.93 17.68 37.61
C ILE A 389 -2.13 18.95 37.93
N LYS A 390 -0.84 18.93 37.60
CA LYS A 390 0.10 20.04 37.79
C LYS A 390 0.71 20.43 36.44
N PRO A 391 1.22 21.67 36.29
CA PRO A 391 1.98 22.05 35.10
C PRO A 391 3.21 21.15 34.96
N ASP A 392 3.51 20.77 33.71
CA ASP A 392 4.73 20.02 33.38
C ASP A 392 5.96 20.80 33.89
N THR A 393 6.91 20.10 34.52
CA THR A 393 8.23 20.66 34.83
C THR A 393 9.00 21.00 33.55
N PRO A 394 10.01 21.89 33.60
CA PRO A 394 10.84 22.17 32.43
C PRO A 394 11.42 20.91 31.78
N GLU A 395 11.84 19.95 32.60
CA GLU A 395 12.38 18.65 32.18
C GLU A 395 11.32 17.78 31.48
N GLU A 396 10.10 17.70 32.00
CA GLU A 396 8.98 16.98 31.37
C GLU A 396 8.58 17.62 30.03
N LYS A 397 8.63 18.94 29.94
CA LYS A 397 8.33 19.69 28.71
C LYS A 397 9.37 19.44 27.63
N GLU A 398 10.66 19.46 27.99
CA GLU A 398 11.75 19.12 27.10
C GLU A 398 11.64 17.66 26.63
N LEU A 399 11.35 16.71 27.53
CA LEU A 399 11.14 15.32 27.17
C LEU A 399 9.96 15.14 26.21
N LYS A 400 8.82 15.80 26.46
CA LYS A 400 7.63 15.76 25.60
C LYS A 400 7.88 16.38 24.23
N ALA A 401 8.76 17.39 24.13
CA ALA A 401 9.20 17.97 22.86
C ALA A 401 10.13 17.01 22.11
N LEU A 402 11.12 16.43 22.81
CA LEU A 402 12.08 15.47 22.27
C LEU A 402 11.38 14.22 21.73
N LYS A 403 10.45 13.64 22.48
CA LYS A 403 9.66 12.47 22.02
C LYS A 403 8.96 12.75 20.69
N ALA A 404 8.35 13.93 20.53
CA ALA A 404 7.68 14.31 19.28
C ALA A 404 8.68 14.47 18.12
N GLU A 405 9.84 15.08 18.37
CA GLU A 405 10.91 15.23 17.39
C GLU A 405 11.49 13.88 16.93
N LEU A 406 11.77 12.97 17.87
CA LEU A 406 12.30 11.64 17.56
C LEU A 406 11.32 10.83 16.71
N LYS A 407 10.02 10.88 17.02
CA LYS A 407 8.99 10.21 16.22
C LYS A 407 8.91 10.74 14.79
N ASP A 408 9.00 12.06 14.60
CA ASP A 408 9.03 12.68 13.27
C ASP A 408 10.29 12.25 12.49
N LYS A 409 11.44 12.22 13.16
CA LYS A 409 12.71 11.74 12.56
C LYS A 409 12.62 10.27 12.13
N ILE A 410 12.04 9.38 12.96
CA ILE A 410 11.85 7.96 12.60
C ILE A 410 10.93 7.83 11.40
N ALA A 411 9.82 8.55 11.37
CA ALA A 411 8.86 8.48 10.27
C ALA A 411 9.47 8.90 8.91
N LYS A 412 10.48 9.77 8.93
CA LYS A 412 11.18 10.28 7.75
C LYS A 412 12.53 9.60 7.49
N LEU A 413 12.90 8.59 8.27
CA LEU A 413 14.24 8.01 8.24
C LEU A 413 14.57 7.38 6.89
N VAL A 414 13.60 6.70 6.28
CA VAL A 414 13.74 6.02 4.99
C VAL A 414 12.51 6.25 4.12
N ASP A 415 12.73 6.29 2.81
CA ASP A 415 11.65 6.26 1.83
C ASP A 415 11.16 4.81 1.67
N ILE A 416 10.06 4.49 2.37
CA ILE A 416 9.46 3.14 2.41
C ILE A 416 9.06 2.66 1.01
N SER A 417 8.83 3.55 0.04
CA SER A 417 8.44 3.16 -1.32
C SER A 417 9.54 2.40 -2.08
N LYS A 418 10.80 2.52 -1.65
CA LYS A 418 11.95 1.81 -2.24
C LYS A 418 12.08 0.35 -1.82
N TYR A 419 11.20 -0.12 -0.94
CA TYR A 419 11.24 -1.47 -0.37
C TYR A 419 10.10 -2.32 -0.93
N ARG A 420 10.29 -3.64 -0.95
CA ARG A 420 9.24 -4.60 -1.32
C ARG A 420 8.17 -4.72 -0.21
N PRO A 421 6.96 -5.21 -0.51
CA PRO A 421 5.85 -5.22 0.45
C PRO A 421 6.15 -5.86 1.81
N ALA A 422 6.90 -6.97 1.85
CA ALA A 422 7.24 -7.64 3.10
C ALA A 422 8.20 -6.81 3.98
N GLU A 423 9.19 -6.17 3.36
CA GLU A 423 10.16 -5.29 3.98
C GLU A 423 9.50 -3.97 4.42
N GLN A 424 8.56 -3.45 3.65
CA GLN A 424 7.72 -2.32 4.05
C GLN A 424 6.95 -2.62 5.33
N GLU A 425 6.34 -3.82 5.43
CA GLU A 425 5.63 -4.26 6.63
C GLU A 425 6.59 -4.38 7.84
N LYS A 426 7.78 -4.95 7.64
CA LYS A 426 8.83 -5.03 8.67
C LYS A 426 9.25 -3.63 9.17
N ILE A 427 9.48 -2.68 8.27
CA ILE A 427 9.83 -1.30 8.63
C ILE A 427 8.68 -0.63 9.40
N ARG A 428 7.43 -0.78 8.95
CA ARG A 428 6.27 -0.22 9.66
C ARG A 428 6.14 -0.77 11.07
N LYS A 429 6.40 -2.07 11.27
CA LYS A 429 6.41 -2.70 12.59
C LYS A 429 7.51 -2.13 13.49
N LEU A 430 8.74 -2.00 12.97
CA LEU A 430 9.86 -1.38 13.70
C LEU A 430 9.55 0.07 14.09
N ILE A 431 8.96 0.86 13.19
CA ILE A 431 8.52 2.24 13.48
C ILE A 431 7.46 2.25 14.58
N SER A 432 6.48 1.35 14.53
CA SER A 432 5.43 1.24 15.57
C SER A 432 6.02 0.90 16.94
N GLU A 433 6.88 -0.12 17.01
CA GLU A 433 7.54 -0.54 18.24
C GLU A 433 8.42 0.59 18.81
N ALA A 434 9.14 1.31 17.95
CA ALA A 434 9.94 2.46 18.35
C ALA A 434 9.07 3.59 18.92
N ASN A 435 7.95 3.91 18.27
CA ASN A 435 7.02 4.93 18.73
C ASN A 435 6.44 4.60 20.12
N ASP A 436 6.08 3.33 20.35
CA ASP A 436 5.56 2.87 21.64
C ASP A 436 6.63 2.94 22.74
N ASN A 437 7.89 2.60 22.42
CA ASN A 437 9.00 2.70 23.36
C ASN A 437 9.35 4.16 23.68
N ILE A 438 9.36 5.04 22.67
CA ILE A 438 9.55 6.49 22.87
C ILE A 438 8.44 7.08 23.73
N ASP A 439 7.19 6.64 23.56
CA ASP A 439 6.09 7.09 24.43
C ASP A 439 6.31 6.70 25.90
N LYS A 440 6.77 5.47 26.13
CA LYS A 440 7.01 4.90 27.47
C LYS A 440 8.27 5.43 28.17
N ALA A 441 9.21 6.03 27.44
CA ALA A 441 10.47 6.52 27.98
C ALA A 441 10.24 7.53 29.13
N GLN A 442 10.92 7.33 30.26
CA GLN A 442 10.79 8.17 31.45
C GLN A 442 11.73 9.37 31.44
N ASN A 443 12.80 9.29 30.64
CA ASN A 443 13.82 10.32 30.53
C ASN A 443 14.35 10.44 29.09
N LYS A 444 15.16 11.46 28.85
CA LYS A 444 15.77 11.76 27.55
C LYS A 444 16.63 10.62 27.01
N ALA A 445 17.44 10.00 27.87
CA ALA A 445 18.36 8.93 27.47
C ALA A 445 17.61 7.69 26.95
N GLU A 446 16.53 7.27 27.61
CA GLU A 446 15.69 6.15 27.18
C GLU A 446 15.00 6.41 25.83
N ALA A 447 14.54 7.64 25.60
CA ALA A 447 13.91 8.02 24.34
C ALA A 447 14.93 7.99 23.19
N GLU A 448 16.13 8.54 23.40
CA GLU A 448 17.21 8.55 22.41
C GLU A 448 17.75 7.13 22.14
N GLN A 449 17.88 6.29 23.16
CA GLN A 449 18.29 4.89 22.99
C GLN A 449 17.28 4.09 22.16
N SER A 450 15.98 4.30 22.41
CA SER A 450 14.90 3.69 21.64
C SER A 450 14.96 4.11 20.17
N PHE A 451 15.24 5.39 19.91
CA PHE A 451 15.43 5.93 18.57
C PHE A 451 16.63 5.29 17.84
N GLU A 452 17.82 5.28 18.46
CA GLU A 452 19.03 4.76 17.81
C GLU A 452 18.94 3.25 17.54
N THR A 453 18.31 2.49 18.44
CA THR A 453 18.05 1.05 18.24
C THR A 453 17.17 0.82 17.01
N ALA A 454 16.07 1.57 16.89
CA ALA A 454 15.17 1.48 15.76
C ALA A 454 15.84 1.93 14.46
N LYS A 455 16.59 3.04 14.50
CA LYS A 455 17.32 3.57 13.35
C LYS A 455 18.30 2.56 12.78
N LYS A 456 19.09 1.89 13.63
CA LYS A 456 19.98 0.82 13.18
C LYS A 456 19.21 -0.31 12.50
N ALA A 457 18.16 -0.82 13.14
CA ALA A 457 17.37 -1.93 12.61
C ALA A 457 16.66 -1.60 11.28
N ILE A 458 16.17 -0.36 11.11
CA ILE A 458 15.52 0.09 9.88
C ILE A 458 16.55 0.23 8.75
N LEU A 459 17.75 0.77 9.03
CA LEU A 459 18.81 0.93 8.02
C LEU A 459 19.46 -0.39 7.59
N GLU A 460 19.34 -1.45 8.38
CA GLU A 460 19.77 -2.81 8.00
C GLU A 460 18.79 -3.52 7.05
N VAL A 461 17.59 -2.98 6.84
CA VAL A 461 16.64 -3.54 5.87
C VAL A 461 17.10 -3.19 4.47
N LYS A 462 17.17 -4.20 3.59
CA LYS A 462 17.57 -4.02 2.19
C LYS A 462 16.45 -3.47 1.32
N THR A 463 16.81 -2.61 0.39
CA THR A 463 15.92 -2.07 -0.64
C THR A 463 15.55 -3.11 -1.70
N ASP A 464 14.51 -2.84 -2.50
CA ASP A 464 14.12 -3.71 -3.60
C ASP A 464 15.24 -3.85 -4.65
N GLU A 465 15.99 -2.78 -4.90
CA GLU A 465 17.11 -2.80 -5.85
C GLU A 465 18.25 -3.71 -5.37
N GLU A 466 18.62 -3.64 -4.08
CA GLU A 466 19.64 -4.51 -3.48
C GLU A 466 19.20 -5.98 -3.49
N LEU A 467 17.94 -6.25 -3.13
CA LEU A 467 17.38 -7.61 -3.19
C LEU A 467 17.38 -8.17 -4.61
N LYS A 468 17.01 -7.35 -5.62
CA LYS A 468 17.08 -7.73 -7.04
C LYS A 468 18.51 -8.03 -7.48
N ALA A 469 19.49 -7.24 -7.02
CA ALA A 469 20.90 -7.49 -7.34
C ALA A 469 21.38 -8.82 -6.77
N ILE A 470 21.01 -9.14 -5.52
CA ILE A 470 21.34 -10.41 -4.86
C ILE A 470 20.68 -11.59 -5.60
N GLU A 471 19.39 -11.49 -5.91
CA GLU A 471 18.65 -12.53 -6.63
C GLU A 471 19.24 -12.79 -8.02
N LYS A 472 19.58 -11.73 -8.76
CA LYS A 472 20.22 -11.85 -10.06
C LYS A 472 21.57 -12.57 -9.96
N ALA A 473 22.40 -12.20 -8.98
CA ALA A 473 23.71 -12.81 -8.80
C ALA A 473 23.59 -14.31 -8.40
N LYS A 474 22.63 -14.65 -7.54
CA LYS A 474 22.27 -16.03 -7.19
C LYS A 474 21.83 -16.84 -8.41
N ASP A 475 20.94 -16.28 -9.22
CA ASP A 475 20.44 -16.92 -10.44
C ASP A 475 21.56 -17.18 -11.44
N GLU A 476 22.48 -16.23 -11.62
CA GLU A 476 23.62 -16.41 -12.50
C GLU A 476 24.58 -17.48 -12.00
N LEU A 477 24.90 -17.50 -10.70
CA LEU A 477 25.74 -18.55 -10.10
C LEU A 477 25.07 -19.93 -10.25
N SER A 478 23.76 -20.02 -10.01
CA SER A 478 23.01 -21.28 -10.12
C SER A 478 23.05 -21.88 -11.53
N LYS A 479 22.99 -21.03 -12.56
CA LYS A 479 23.10 -21.44 -13.96
C LYS A 479 24.49 -21.99 -14.25
N GLU A 480 25.53 -21.39 -13.70
CA GLU A 480 26.92 -21.85 -13.87
C GLU A 480 27.14 -23.19 -13.15
N ILE A 481 26.65 -23.35 -11.92
CA ILE A 481 26.68 -24.63 -11.20
C ILE A 481 26.05 -25.77 -12.03
N ILE A 482 24.93 -25.51 -12.71
CA ILE A 482 24.29 -26.51 -13.57
C ILE A 482 25.21 -26.88 -14.74
N LYS A 483 25.85 -25.90 -15.40
CA LYS A 483 26.79 -26.16 -16.49
C LYS A 483 27.99 -26.99 -16.02
N ALA A 484 28.60 -26.63 -14.89
CA ALA A 484 29.71 -27.38 -14.30
C ALA A 484 29.33 -28.85 -14.06
N LYS A 485 28.15 -29.09 -13.46
CA LYS A 485 27.63 -30.44 -13.19
C LYS A 485 27.35 -31.22 -14.48
N GLU A 486 26.85 -30.55 -15.53
CA GLU A 486 26.64 -31.16 -16.84
C GLU A 486 27.95 -31.48 -17.56
N LEU A 487 28.98 -30.64 -17.43
CA LEU A 487 30.29 -30.85 -18.04
C LEU A 487 30.99 -32.10 -17.49
N MET A 488 30.82 -32.36 -16.19
CA MET A 488 31.35 -33.55 -15.53
C MET A 488 30.61 -34.85 -15.90
N LYS A 489 29.41 -34.72 -16.50
CA LYS A 489 28.59 -35.86 -16.85
C LYS A 489 29.27 -36.72 -17.90
N ASP A 490 29.25 -38.04 -17.68
CA ASP A 490 29.84 -39.04 -18.58
C ASP A 490 31.37 -38.95 -18.75
N VAL A 491 32.07 -38.14 -17.93
CA VAL A 491 33.54 -38.07 -17.87
C VAL A 491 34.05 -38.98 -16.74
N LYS A 492 34.96 -39.88 -17.06
CA LYS A 492 35.53 -40.85 -16.12
C LYS A 492 36.80 -40.33 -15.46
N VAL A 493 37.19 -40.94 -14.35
CA VAL A 493 38.47 -40.67 -13.69
C VAL A 493 39.46 -41.77 -14.06
N SER A 494 40.68 -41.39 -14.45
CA SER A 494 41.79 -42.32 -14.67
C SER A 494 43.14 -41.64 -14.44
N LYS A 495 44.18 -42.43 -14.14
CA LYS A 495 45.55 -41.93 -13.99
C LYS A 495 46.24 -41.71 -15.34
N ASP A 496 46.00 -42.59 -16.31
CA ASP A 496 46.68 -42.58 -17.61
C ASP A 496 45.77 -42.94 -18.82
N GLY A 497 44.48 -43.18 -18.58
CA GLY A 497 43.49 -43.48 -19.61
C GLY A 497 43.58 -44.88 -20.22
N LYS A 498 44.48 -45.76 -19.77
CA LYS A 498 44.65 -47.13 -20.31
C LYS A 498 43.52 -48.08 -19.91
N ASP A 499 42.82 -47.79 -18.83
CA ASP A 499 41.65 -48.52 -18.35
C ASP A 499 40.33 -48.05 -18.98
N ILE A 500 40.35 -46.90 -19.66
CA ILE A 500 39.18 -46.24 -20.27
C ILE A 500 39.09 -46.56 -21.76
N TYR A 501 37.89 -46.90 -22.25
CA TYR A 501 37.66 -47.20 -23.66
C TYR A 501 37.84 -45.98 -24.56
N THR A 502 38.28 -46.19 -25.80
CA THR A 502 38.42 -45.12 -26.81
C THR A 502 37.13 -44.38 -27.15
N THR A 503 35.97 -44.91 -26.77
CA THR A 503 34.66 -44.25 -26.92
C THR A 503 34.30 -43.33 -25.76
N ASP A 504 35.04 -43.38 -24.66
CA ASP A 504 34.73 -42.69 -23.41
C ASP A 504 35.79 -41.60 -23.13
N LYS A 505 35.36 -40.56 -22.42
CA LYS A 505 36.20 -39.43 -22.01
C LYS A 505 36.68 -39.60 -20.57
N TRP A 506 37.85 -39.06 -20.24
CA TRP A 506 38.40 -39.08 -18.89
C TRP A 506 39.22 -37.85 -18.52
N VAL A 507 39.38 -37.64 -17.21
CA VAL A 507 40.25 -36.64 -16.55
C VAL A 507 40.97 -37.29 -15.35
N THR A 508 41.99 -36.63 -14.79
CA THR A 508 42.65 -37.06 -13.54
C THR A 508 41.75 -36.80 -12.33
N ALA A 509 42.05 -37.47 -11.21
CA ALA A 509 41.30 -37.29 -9.96
C ALA A 509 41.38 -35.83 -9.47
N ASP A 510 42.58 -35.26 -9.41
CA ASP A 510 42.83 -33.90 -8.94
C ASP A 510 41.99 -32.85 -9.69
N VAL A 511 41.97 -32.92 -11.03
CA VAL A 511 41.18 -32.00 -11.87
C VAL A 511 39.68 -32.12 -11.62
N LYS A 512 39.19 -33.34 -11.37
CA LYS A 512 37.79 -33.56 -11.06
C LYS A 512 37.45 -33.06 -9.65
N GLU A 513 38.30 -33.30 -8.67
CA GLU A 513 38.13 -32.85 -7.29
C GLU A 513 38.16 -31.32 -7.18
N ASP A 514 39.00 -30.63 -7.97
CA ASP A 514 39.05 -29.17 -8.00
C ASP A 514 37.73 -28.55 -8.46
N LEU A 515 37.13 -29.11 -9.53
CA LEU A 515 35.81 -28.66 -10.00
C LEU A 515 34.69 -29.04 -9.01
N GLU A 516 34.73 -30.23 -8.42
CA GLU A 516 33.78 -30.65 -7.37
C GLU A 516 33.83 -29.72 -6.15
N ARG A 517 35.04 -29.31 -5.74
CA ARG A 517 35.24 -28.37 -4.63
C ARG A 517 34.70 -26.98 -4.94
N ALA A 518 34.95 -26.47 -6.15
CA ALA A 518 34.43 -25.17 -6.57
C ALA A 518 32.90 -25.17 -6.63
N ILE A 519 32.29 -26.27 -7.10
CA ILE A 519 30.83 -26.46 -7.07
C ILE A 519 30.32 -26.47 -5.62
N ASP A 520 30.95 -27.25 -4.73
CA ASP A 520 30.53 -27.37 -3.32
C ASP A 520 30.60 -26.03 -2.58
N GLU A 521 31.66 -25.24 -2.81
CA GLU A 521 31.80 -23.88 -2.27
C GLU A 521 30.71 -22.94 -2.81
N ALA A 522 30.40 -23.03 -4.11
CA ALA A 522 29.36 -22.24 -4.74
C ALA A 522 27.93 -22.64 -4.27
N GLU A 523 27.68 -23.91 -3.95
CA GLU A 523 26.39 -24.39 -3.45
C GLU A 523 26.13 -24.07 -1.98
N LYS A 524 27.19 -23.96 -1.17
CA LYS A 524 27.09 -23.73 0.28
C LYS A 524 26.98 -22.25 0.68
N THR A 525 27.22 -21.32 -0.25
CA THR A 525 27.20 -19.89 0.07
C THR A 525 25.80 -19.42 0.46
N ASP A 526 25.69 -18.75 1.60
CA ASP A 526 24.49 -18.06 2.09
C ASP A 526 24.69 -16.55 2.17
N SER A 527 25.79 -16.05 1.59
CA SER A 527 26.16 -14.64 1.64
C SER A 527 25.04 -13.74 1.15
N GLU A 528 25.02 -12.54 1.71
CA GLU A 528 24.04 -11.52 1.43
C GLU A 528 24.60 -10.40 0.54
N ASP A 529 25.83 -10.56 0.06
CA ASP A 529 26.58 -9.64 -0.80
C ASP A 529 26.66 -10.18 -2.24
N PRO A 530 26.12 -9.46 -3.24
CA PRO A 530 26.21 -9.82 -4.66
C PRO A 530 27.64 -10.08 -5.17
N ALA A 531 28.63 -9.34 -4.67
CA ALA A 531 30.02 -9.47 -5.11
C ALA A 531 30.60 -10.86 -4.76
N VAL A 532 30.14 -11.47 -3.68
CA VAL A 532 30.55 -12.83 -3.29
C VAL A 532 30.07 -13.86 -4.32
N TYR A 533 28.82 -13.74 -4.78
CA TYR A 533 28.27 -14.61 -5.82
C TYR A 533 29.02 -14.45 -7.15
N GLU A 534 29.34 -13.22 -7.53
CA GLU A 534 30.10 -12.94 -8.75
C GLU A 534 31.52 -13.51 -8.70
N ASN A 535 32.21 -13.38 -7.56
CA ASN A 535 33.53 -13.98 -7.37
C ASN A 535 33.49 -15.52 -7.42
N LEU A 536 32.49 -16.15 -6.81
CA LEU A 536 32.30 -17.60 -6.87
C LEU A 536 32.01 -18.08 -8.29
N LYS A 537 31.19 -17.33 -9.03
CA LYS A 537 30.89 -17.62 -10.45
C LYS A 537 32.17 -17.55 -11.29
N ASN A 538 32.95 -16.48 -11.16
CA ASN A 538 34.21 -16.32 -11.89
C ASN A 538 35.21 -17.44 -11.56
N LYS A 539 35.31 -17.84 -10.28
CA LYS A 539 36.13 -18.98 -9.84
C LYS A 539 35.66 -20.28 -10.49
N LEU A 540 34.35 -20.51 -10.52
CA LEU A 540 33.76 -21.69 -11.15
C LEU A 540 34.03 -21.74 -12.66
N GLU A 541 33.82 -20.63 -13.38
CA GLU A 541 34.11 -20.52 -14.82
C GLU A 541 35.58 -20.84 -15.14
N LEU A 542 36.52 -20.37 -14.31
CA LEU A 542 37.95 -20.69 -14.46
C LEU A 542 38.23 -22.19 -14.26
N THR A 543 37.61 -22.82 -13.25
CA THR A 543 37.75 -24.26 -13.02
C THR A 543 37.08 -25.11 -14.10
N GLU A 544 35.93 -24.69 -14.63
CA GLU A 544 35.26 -25.35 -15.75
C GLU A 544 36.15 -25.34 -16.99
N LYS A 545 36.77 -24.19 -17.29
CA LYS A 545 37.72 -24.07 -18.41
C LYS A 545 38.88 -25.05 -18.24
N SER A 546 39.52 -25.05 -17.08
CA SER A 546 40.62 -25.99 -16.75
C SER A 546 40.19 -27.46 -16.88
N PHE A 547 39.00 -27.80 -16.41
CA PHE A 547 38.43 -29.14 -16.53
C PHE A 547 38.23 -29.53 -18.00
N SER A 548 37.60 -28.66 -18.79
CA SER A 548 37.29 -28.92 -20.21
C SER A 548 38.55 -29.14 -21.06
N GLU A 549 39.61 -28.37 -20.81
CA GLU A 549 40.91 -28.49 -21.49
C GLU A 549 41.64 -29.77 -21.10
N SER A 550 41.35 -30.31 -19.91
CA SER A 550 41.97 -31.53 -19.38
C SER A 550 41.32 -32.83 -19.87
N ILE A 551 40.16 -32.75 -20.54
CA ILE A 551 39.42 -33.93 -21.04
C ILE A 551 40.21 -34.65 -22.13
N LYS A 552 40.44 -35.95 -21.94
CA LYS A 552 41.14 -36.84 -22.88
C LYS A 552 40.26 -38.02 -23.29
N ASN A 553 40.56 -38.64 -24.44
CA ASN A 553 39.93 -39.91 -24.85
C ASN A 553 40.68 -41.09 -24.22
N GLY A 554 39.97 -42.16 -23.89
CA GLY A 554 40.58 -43.41 -23.43
C GLY A 554 41.41 -44.10 -24.51
N THR A 555 42.31 -45.00 -24.11
CA THR A 555 43.19 -45.75 -25.05
C THR A 555 42.87 -47.25 -25.10
N LYS A 556 41.96 -47.74 -24.25
CA LYS A 556 41.56 -49.15 -24.23
C LYS A 556 40.73 -49.48 -25.46
N GLU A 557 41.27 -50.28 -26.36
CA GLU A 557 40.50 -50.79 -27.48
C GLU A 557 39.46 -51.81 -27.01
N LYS A 558 38.25 -51.67 -27.53
CA LYS A 558 37.22 -52.69 -27.35
C LYS A 558 37.62 -53.88 -28.22
N ASN A 559 38.09 -54.97 -27.60
CA ASN A 559 38.37 -56.23 -28.27
C ASN A 559 37.13 -56.74 -29.01
N THR A 560 37.00 -56.32 -30.27
CA THR A 560 36.03 -56.83 -31.22
C THR A 560 36.78 -57.76 -32.15
N ALA A 561 36.94 -59.01 -31.73
CA ALA A 561 37.16 -60.08 -32.69
C ALA A 561 35.88 -60.21 -33.55
N SER A 562 35.76 -59.35 -34.56
CA SER A 562 34.74 -59.40 -35.59
C SER A 562 35.04 -60.58 -36.53
N PRO A 563 34.09 -61.51 -36.76
CA PRO A 563 34.24 -62.49 -37.82
C PRO A 563 34.07 -61.80 -39.17
N LYS A 564 35.13 -61.79 -39.99
CA LYS A 564 35.21 -61.17 -41.32
C LYS A 564 34.30 -61.79 -42.41
N LYS A 565 33.32 -62.65 -42.09
CA LYS A 565 32.41 -63.29 -43.07
C LYS A 565 30.97 -63.42 -42.56
N PRO A 566 29.94 -63.28 -43.43
CA PRO A 566 28.53 -63.45 -43.04
C PRO A 566 28.29 -64.88 -42.57
N THR A 567 28.31 -65.08 -41.25
CA THR A 567 28.18 -66.40 -40.62
C THR A 567 26.71 -66.82 -40.63
N ILE A 568 26.45 -68.05 -41.11
CA ILE A 568 25.13 -68.67 -41.17
C ILE A 568 25.10 -69.81 -40.16
N THR A 569 24.01 -69.96 -39.39
CA THR A 569 23.85 -71.06 -38.42
C THR A 569 22.46 -71.67 -38.52
N THR A 570 22.37 -73.00 -38.41
CA THR A 570 21.09 -73.72 -38.40
C THR A 570 20.77 -74.23 -37.00
N VAL A 571 19.64 -73.80 -36.44
CA VAL A 571 19.16 -74.22 -35.12
C VAL A 571 17.77 -74.82 -35.28
N LYS A 572 17.57 -76.06 -34.80
CA LYS A 572 16.28 -76.79 -34.85
C LYS A 572 15.63 -76.80 -36.24
N GLY A 573 16.46 -76.94 -37.28
CA GLY A 573 16.01 -76.99 -38.68
C GLY A 573 15.62 -75.63 -39.28
N ILE A 574 15.96 -74.51 -38.64
CA ILE A 574 15.79 -73.15 -39.16
C ILE A 574 17.17 -72.51 -39.30
N THR A 575 17.46 -71.93 -40.46
CA THR A 575 18.75 -71.31 -40.78
C THR A 575 18.67 -69.79 -40.65
N TYR A 576 19.63 -69.23 -39.92
CA TYR A 576 19.75 -67.81 -39.60
C TYR A 576 21.01 -67.24 -40.23
N LYS A 577 20.92 -66.02 -40.77
CA LYS A 577 22.05 -65.24 -41.30
C LYS A 577 22.14 -63.93 -40.53
N ILE A 578 23.36 -63.48 -40.22
CA ILE A 578 23.57 -62.15 -39.66
C ILE A 578 23.11 -61.10 -40.68
N LEU A 579 22.19 -60.23 -40.26
CA LEU A 579 21.65 -59.14 -41.08
C LEU A 579 22.48 -57.87 -40.93
N ASN A 580 22.89 -57.55 -39.70
CA ASN A 580 23.74 -56.41 -39.41
C ASN A 580 24.62 -56.73 -38.20
N MET A 581 25.94 -56.69 -38.39
CA MET A 581 26.93 -56.98 -37.34
C MET A 581 26.93 -55.91 -36.26
N LYS A 582 26.93 -54.61 -36.63
CA LYS A 582 26.91 -53.48 -35.69
C LYS A 582 25.65 -53.45 -34.82
N LYS A 583 24.49 -53.78 -35.40
CA LYS A 583 23.18 -53.79 -34.69
C LYS A 583 22.84 -55.13 -34.04
N GLU A 584 23.74 -56.12 -34.14
CA GLU A 584 23.54 -57.48 -33.61
C GLU A 584 22.20 -58.11 -34.02
N THR A 585 21.85 -58.01 -35.31
CA THR A 585 20.57 -58.52 -35.83
C THR A 585 20.76 -59.70 -36.78
N ALA A 586 19.79 -60.62 -36.77
CA ALA A 586 19.75 -61.81 -37.61
C ALA A 586 18.40 -61.94 -38.34
N VAL A 587 18.46 -62.60 -39.49
CA VAL A 587 17.31 -62.91 -40.37
C VAL A 587 17.20 -64.41 -40.58
N VAL A 588 15.98 -64.94 -40.60
CA VAL A 588 15.73 -66.32 -41.00
C VAL A 588 15.77 -66.41 -42.52
N VAL A 589 16.64 -67.26 -43.07
CA VAL A 589 16.87 -67.37 -44.53
C VAL A 589 16.40 -68.69 -45.13
N LYS A 590 16.32 -69.77 -44.34
CA LYS A 590 15.90 -71.09 -44.84
C LYS A 590 15.29 -71.93 -43.71
N ALA A 591 14.47 -72.90 -44.07
CA ALA A 591 13.96 -73.92 -43.14
C ALA A 591 14.07 -75.32 -43.76
N LYS A 592 14.25 -76.34 -42.91
CA LYS A 592 14.29 -77.76 -43.29
C LYS A 592 12.99 -78.16 -43.99
N LYS A 593 13.09 -78.87 -45.11
CA LYS A 593 11.94 -79.48 -45.80
C LYS A 593 11.23 -80.42 -44.82
N ASN A 594 9.90 -80.37 -44.74
CA ASN A 594 9.05 -81.21 -43.88
C ASN A 594 9.08 -80.89 -42.37
N ILE A 595 9.53 -79.70 -41.97
CA ILE A 595 9.46 -79.26 -40.56
C ILE A 595 8.00 -79.22 -40.06
N LYS A 596 7.70 -79.83 -38.89
CA LYS A 596 6.35 -79.88 -38.31
C LYS A 596 6.00 -78.65 -37.46
N LYS A 597 6.99 -78.08 -36.76
CA LYS A 597 6.84 -76.89 -35.89
C LYS A 597 8.03 -75.95 -36.10
N ALA A 598 7.76 -74.70 -36.43
CA ALA A 598 8.78 -73.66 -36.57
C ALA A 598 8.66 -72.67 -35.41
N ALA A 599 9.56 -72.77 -34.43
CA ALA A 599 9.63 -71.86 -33.30
C ALA A 599 10.79 -70.87 -33.50
N ILE A 600 10.46 -69.64 -33.87
CA ILE A 600 11.44 -68.59 -34.16
C ILE A 600 11.66 -67.81 -32.85
N PRO A 601 12.84 -67.91 -32.24
CA PRO A 601 13.11 -67.29 -30.94
C PRO A 601 13.34 -65.78 -31.07
N ASN A 602 13.37 -65.09 -29.93
CA ASN A 602 13.70 -63.66 -29.86
C ASN A 602 15.15 -63.39 -30.25
N THR A 603 16.05 -64.31 -29.90
CA THR A 603 17.49 -64.25 -30.15
C THR A 603 18.02 -65.62 -30.57
N VAL A 604 19.11 -65.63 -31.33
CA VAL A 604 19.84 -66.83 -31.76
C VAL A 604 21.33 -66.65 -31.48
N LYS A 605 22.00 -67.71 -31.02
CA LYS A 605 23.47 -67.72 -30.90
C LYS A 605 24.08 -68.09 -32.25
N ILE A 606 24.97 -67.24 -32.78
CA ILE A 606 25.75 -67.48 -34.01
C ILE A 606 27.21 -67.28 -33.60
N GLY A 607 28.00 -68.37 -33.58
CA GLY A 607 29.31 -68.36 -32.93
C GLY A 607 29.20 -68.08 -31.42
N LYS A 608 30.04 -67.19 -30.89
CA LYS A 608 30.04 -66.79 -29.46
C LYS A 608 29.02 -65.68 -29.12
N ALA A 609 28.42 -65.02 -30.13
CA ALA A 609 27.56 -63.85 -29.94
C ALA A 609 26.06 -64.17 -30.07
N LYS A 610 25.23 -63.39 -29.36
CA LYS A 610 23.75 -63.48 -29.41
C LYS A 610 23.21 -62.40 -30.36
N TYR A 611 22.40 -62.80 -31.33
CA TYR A 611 21.79 -61.88 -32.31
C TYR A 611 20.27 -61.85 -32.16
N LYS A 612 19.67 -60.65 -32.24
CA LYS A 612 18.22 -60.45 -32.22
C LYS A 612 17.63 -60.88 -33.56
N VAL A 613 16.66 -61.79 -33.54
CA VAL A 613 15.97 -62.24 -34.77
C VAL A 613 14.89 -61.23 -35.13
N VAL A 614 15.14 -60.42 -36.16
CA VAL A 614 14.27 -59.28 -36.51
C VAL A 614 13.44 -59.52 -37.76
N GLN A 615 13.77 -60.53 -38.57
CA GLN A 615 13.11 -60.76 -39.85
C GLN A 615 12.98 -62.25 -40.17
N ILE A 616 11.84 -62.62 -40.76
CA ILE A 616 11.67 -63.85 -41.52
C ILE A 616 11.82 -63.48 -43.00
N GLY A 617 12.81 -64.04 -43.67
CA GLY A 617 13.10 -63.75 -45.08
C GLY A 617 12.03 -64.23 -46.05
N ASP A 618 12.27 -63.94 -47.32
CA ASP A 618 11.38 -64.34 -48.42
C ASP A 618 11.41 -65.85 -48.64
N LYS A 619 10.25 -66.45 -48.95
CA LYS A 619 10.08 -67.87 -49.30
C LYS A 619 10.64 -68.89 -48.28
N VAL A 620 11.01 -68.49 -47.07
CA VAL A 620 11.71 -69.34 -46.06
C VAL A 620 11.02 -70.68 -45.79
N PHE A 621 9.70 -70.67 -45.66
CA PHE A 621 8.89 -71.87 -45.40
C PHE A 621 8.04 -72.28 -46.61
N LYS A 622 8.28 -71.72 -47.80
CA LYS A 622 7.47 -71.99 -48.99
C LYS A 622 7.40 -73.50 -49.27
N ASN A 623 6.20 -74.00 -49.56
CA ASN A 623 5.91 -75.42 -49.83
C ASN A 623 6.21 -76.40 -48.67
N ASN A 624 6.37 -75.94 -47.42
CA ASN A 624 6.45 -76.86 -46.27
C ASN A 624 5.08 -77.47 -45.93
N LYS A 625 4.70 -78.51 -46.68
CA LYS A 625 3.39 -79.17 -46.59
C LYS A 625 3.12 -79.83 -45.23
N LYS A 626 4.15 -80.19 -44.45
CA LYS A 626 4.01 -80.82 -43.12
C LYS A 626 4.04 -79.84 -41.93
N LEU A 627 4.26 -78.54 -42.16
CA LEU A 627 4.31 -77.52 -41.11
C LEU A 627 2.93 -77.27 -40.51
N LYS A 628 2.77 -77.55 -39.22
CA LYS A 628 1.52 -77.41 -38.46
C LYS A 628 1.46 -76.15 -37.61
N THR A 629 2.59 -75.69 -37.08
CA THR A 629 2.64 -74.57 -36.14
C THR A 629 3.83 -73.64 -36.39
N VAL A 630 3.59 -72.34 -36.39
CA VAL A 630 4.62 -71.29 -36.41
C VAL A 630 4.49 -70.42 -35.17
N VAL A 631 5.60 -70.22 -34.45
CA VAL A 631 5.71 -69.27 -33.34
C VAL A 631 6.70 -68.19 -33.75
N VAL A 632 6.25 -66.94 -33.74
CA VAL A 632 7.03 -65.77 -34.13
C VAL A 632 7.48 -65.03 -32.87
N GLY A 633 8.80 -64.97 -32.68
CA GLY A 633 9.43 -64.30 -31.55
C GLY A 633 9.13 -62.80 -31.48
N ALA A 634 9.32 -62.23 -30.29
CA ALA A 634 8.91 -60.87 -29.96
C ALA A 634 9.65 -59.77 -30.73
N ASN A 635 10.89 -60.07 -31.16
CA ASN A 635 11.77 -59.13 -31.87
C ASN A 635 11.51 -59.06 -33.38
N VAL A 636 10.70 -59.96 -33.94
CA VAL A 636 10.46 -60.04 -35.38
C VAL A 636 9.58 -58.86 -35.83
N LYS A 637 10.15 -57.99 -36.66
CA LYS A 637 9.49 -56.82 -37.24
C LYS A 637 8.95 -57.10 -38.65
N THR A 638 9.55 -58.02 -39.39
CA THR A 638 9.23 -58.24 -40.81
C THR A 638 9.04 -59.72 -41.14
N ILE A 639 7.98 -60.03 -41.90
CA ILE A 639 7.77 -61.32 -42.54
C ILE A 639 7.84 -61.12 -44.06
N GLY A 640 8.71 -61.86 -44.73
CA GLY A 640 9.02 -61.72 -46.15
C GLY A 640 7.90 -62.12 -47.12
N LYS A 641 8.11 -61.81 -48.40
CA LYS A 641 7.23 -62.18 -49.51
C LYS A 641 7.18 -63.71 -49.65
N GLU A 642 5.98 -64.26 -49.80
CA GLU A 642 5.75 -65.71 -49.90
C GLU A 642 6.33 -66.57 -48.76
N ALA A 643 6.65 -65.98 -47.59
CA ALA A 643 7.39 -66.66 -46.52
C ALA A 643 6.78 -67.99 -46.07
N LEU A 644 5.44 -68.10 -46.00
CA LEU A 644 4.70 -69.31 -45.61
C LEU A 644 3.78 -69.83 -46.73
N LYS A 645 4.06 -69.47 -47.99
CA LYS A 645 3.21 -69.85 -49.14
C LYS A 645 3.11 -71.37 -49.28
N ASN A 646 1.92 -71.87 -49.56
CA ASN A 646 1.60 -73.29 -49.76
C ASN A 646 1.91 -74.22 -48.55
N CYS A 647 1.96 -73.69 -47.33
CA CYS A 647 2.03 -74.53 -46.12
C CYS A 647 0.65 -75.13 -45.79
N LYS A 648 0.23 -76.16 -46.55
CA LYS A 648 -1.14 -76.71 -46.53
C LYS A 648 -1.60 -77.25 -45.17
N SER A 649 -0.67 -77.74 -44.33
CA SER A 649 -0.99 -78.28 -42.99
C SER A 649 -0.91 -77.25 -41.86
N LEU A 650 -0.63 -75.97 -42.16
CA LEU A 650 -0.43 -74.95 -41.13
C LEU A 650 -1.74 -74.63 -40.42
N ARG A 651 -1.89 -75.06 -39.16
CA ARG A 651 -3.11 -74.86 -38.37
C ARG A 651 -2.98 -73.73 -37.35
N THR A 652 -1.76 -73.40 -36.91
CA THR A 652 -1.57 -72.43 -35.82
C THR A 652 -0.42 -71.47 -36.09
N VAL A 653 -0.68 -70.17 -35.91
CA VAL A 653 0.35 -69.11 -35.94
C VAL A 653 0.25 -68.31 -34.65
N LYS A 654 1.34 -68.21 -33.89
CA LYS A 654 1.41 -67.44 -32.64
C LYS A 654 2.38 -66.27 -32.79
N PHE A 655 1.92 -65.06 -32.46
CA PHE A 655 2.76 -63.87 -32.43
C PHE A 655 3.04 -63.47 -30.99
N ASN A 656 4.30 -63.50 -30.57
CA ASN A 656 4.70 -63.16 -29.20
C ASN A 656 5.20 -61.70 -29.07
N GLY A 657 5.20 -60.93 -30.16
CA GLY A 657 5.77 -59.58 -30.23
C GLY A 657 4.75 -58.46 -30.25
N LYS A 658 5.18 -57.28 -29.79
CA LYS A 658 4.30 -56.10 -29.63
C LYS A 658 3.89 -55.46 -30.96
N ALA A 659 4.69 -55.51 -32.03
CA ALA A 659 4.28 -55.00 -33.35
C ALA A 659 5.17 -55.49 -34.51
N ILE A 660 4.57 -56.25 -35.44
CA ILE A 660 5.11 -56.48 -36.78
C ILE A 660 4.89 -55.22 -37.62
N ALA A 661 5.95 -54.74 -38.23
CA ALA A 661 5.94 -53.59 -39.12
C ALA A 661 5.42 -53.96 -40.52
N LYS A 662 5.82 -55.12 -41.06
CA LYS A 662 5.49 -55.52 -42.44
C LYS A 662 5.29 -57.03 -42.58
N ILE A 663 4.22 -57.42 -43.29
CA ILE A 663 4.02 -58.80 -43.79
C ILE A 663 3.99 -58.73 -45.32
N GLY A 664 4.85 -59.51 -45.97
CA GLY A 664 5.05 -59.49 -47.40
C GLY A 664 3.85 -60.03 -48.20
N LYS A 665 3.76 -59.61 -49.46
CA LYS A 665 2.73 -60.06 -50.40
C LYS A 665 2.72 -61.60 -50.48
N ASN A 666 1.53 -62.19 -50.46
CA ASN A 666 1.31 -63.64 -50.52
C ASN A 666 2.01 -64.47 -49.43
N ALA A 667 2.45 -63.87 -48.31
CA ALA A 667 3.16 -64.61 -47.27
C ALA A 667 2.35 -65.82 -46.75
N PHE A 668 1.02 -65.75 -46.71
CA PHE A 668 0.14 -66.82 -46.22
C PHE A 668 -0.71 -67.48 -47.32
N LYS A 669 -0.43 -67.21 -48.61
CA LYS A 669 -1.22 -67.76 -49.73
C LYS A 669 -1.12 -69.28 -49.77
N GLY A 670 -2.25 -69.98 -49.92
CA GLY A 670 -2.28 -71.45 -50.03
C GLY A 670 -2.02 -72.20 -48.71
N THR A 671 -2.21 -71.53 -47.57
CA THR A 671 -2.19 -72.15 -46.24
C THR A 671 -3.55 -72.82 -45.92
N HIS A 672 -3.66 -73.58 -44.82
CA HIS A 672 -4.89 -74.30 -44.46
C HIS A 672 -6.12 -73.37 -44.41
N LYS A 673 -7.32 -73.88 -44.72
CA LYS A 673 -8.54 -73.03 -44.76
C LYS A 673 -8.97 -72.51 -43.37
N LYS A 674 -8.82 -73.33 -42.32
CA LYS A 674 -9.18 -73.00 -40.93
C LYS A 674 -7.93 -72.84 -40.05
N ILE A 675 -7.22 -71.72 -40.15
CA ILE A 675 -6.02 -71.43 -39.33
C ILE A 675 -6.45 -70.69 -38.07
N THR A 676 -5.85 -71.04 -36.92
CA THR A 676 -5.97 -70.24 -35.70
C THR A 676 -4.75 -69.34 -35.54
N VAL A 677 -4.97 -68.04 -35.45
CA VAL A 677 -3.91 -67.03 -35.25
C VAL A 677 -4.06 -66.39 -33.89
N ASN A 678 -3.05 -66.55 -33.04
CA ASN A 678 -2.99 -65.93 -31.71
C ASN A 678 -2.23 -64.61 -31.83
N ILE A 679 -2.92 -63.50 -31.53
CA ILE A 679 -2.41 -62.13 -31.71
C ILE A 679 -2.49 -61.38 -30.38
N PRO A 680 -1.43 -60.68 -29.93
CA PRO A 680 -1.46 -59.89 -28.71
C PRO A 680 -2.57 -58.83 -28.72
N LYS A 681 -3.28 -58.68 -27.59
CA LYS A 681 -4.44 -57.78 -27.43
C LYS A 681 -4.24 -56.39 -28.06
N LYS A 682 -3.09 -55.75 -27.83
CA LYS A 682 -2.80 -54.36 -28.25
C LYS A 682 -2.71 -54.17 -29.77
N VAL A 683 -2.35 -55.20 -30.55
CA VAL A 683 -2.16 -55.09 -32.02
C VAL A 683 -3.14 -55.93 -32.84
N TYR A 684 -4.19 -56.43 -32.19
CA TYR A 684 -5.19 -57.34 -32.75
C TYR A 684 -5.74 -56.88 -34.11
N ARG A 685 -6.29 -55.65 -34.19
CA ARG A 685 -6.90 -55.12 -35.42
C ARG A 685 -5.89 -54.92 -36.55
N LYS A 686 -4.69 -54.40 -36.24
CA LYS A 686 -3.62 -54.13 -37.23
C LYS A 686 -3.15 -55.42 -37.91
N TYR A 687 -2.93 -56.48 -37.12
CA TYR A 687 -2.44 -57.76 -37.64
C TYR A 687 -3.48 -58.44 -38.53
N ILE A 688 -4.77 -58.39 -38.18
CA ILE A 688 -5.83 -58.95 -39.03
C ILE A 688 -5.81 -58.31 -40.41
N LYS A 689 -5.70 -56.97 -40.50
CA LYS A 689 -5.62 -56.25 -41.77
C LYS A 689 -4.39 -56.70 -42.59
N MET A 690 -3.22 -56.79 -41.97
CA MET A 690 -1.98 -57.20 -42.64
C MET A 690 -2.00 -58.67 -43.10
N LEU A 691 -2.57 -59.57 -42.28
CA LEU A 691 -2.68 -61.00 -42.59
C LEU A 691 -3.65 -61.25 -43.74
N LYS A 692 -4.80 -60.53 -43.78
CA LYS A 692 -5.74 -60.58 -44.92
C LYS A 692 -5.05 -60.13 -46.22
N LYS A 693 -4.33 -59.01 -46.19
CA LYS A 693 -3.52 -58.54 -47.35
C LYS A 693 -2.42 -59.53 -47.76
N ALA A 694 -1.90 -60.31 -46.82
CA ALA A 694 -0.87 -61.32 -47.07
C ALA A 694 -1.42 -62.66 -47.62
N GLY A 695 -2.73 -62.77 -47.85
CA GLY A 695 -3.36 -63.92 -48.49
C GLY A 695 -3.70 -65.08 -47.55
N ILE A 696 -3.88 -64.82 -46.25
CA ILE A 696 -4.42 -65.82 -45.31
C ILE A 696 -5.89 -66.15 -45.67
N SER A 697 -6.35 -67.37 -45.36
CA SER A 697 -7.72 -67.80 -45.69
C SER A 697 -8.78 -66.92 -45.01
N ARG A 698 -9.90 -66.66 -45.71
CA ARG A 698 -11.06 -65.93 -45.16
C ARG A 698 -11.68 -66.64 -43.95
N ASN A 699 -11.57 -67.96 -43.86
CA ASN A 699 -12.15 -68.78 -42.79
C ASN A 699 -11.18 -68.96 -41.59
N SER A 700 -10.19 -68.07 -41.44
CA SER A 700 -9.24 -68.11 -40.33
C SER A 700 -9.88 -67.61 -39.03
N LYS A 701 -9.57 -68.28 -37.93
CA LYS A 701 -9.97 -67.88 -36.57
C LYS A 701 -8.87 -67.03 -35.93
N TYR A 702 -9.22 -65.86 -35.42
CA TYR A 702 -8.29 -64.97 -34.72
C TYR A 702 -8.60 -64.98 -33.22
N LYS A 703 -7.59 -65.23 -32.37
CA LYS A 703 -7.70 -65.24 -30.92
C LYS A 703 -6.84 -64.12 -30.33
N LYS A 704 -7.38 -63.40 -29.34
CA LYS A 704 -6.60 -62.46 -28.53
C LYS A 704 -5.72 -63.28 -27.59
N ALA A 705 -4.41 -63.12 -27.72
CA ALA A 705 -3.40 -63.74 -26.87
C ALA A 705 -3.12 -62.86 -25.64
#